data_AF-A0A1F9YTY5-F1
#
_entry.id   AF-A0A1F9YTY5-F1
#
_cell.length_a   1.000
_cell.length_b   1.000
_cell.length_c   1.000
_cell.angle_alpha   90.00
_cell.angle_beta   90.00
_cell.angle_gamma   90.00
#
_symmetry.space_group_name_H-M   'P 1'
#
loop_
_entity.id
_entity.type
_entity.pdbx_description
1 polymer ?
#
loop_
_entity_poly.entity_id
_entity_poly.type
_entity_poly.pdbx_seq_one_letter_code
_entity_poly.pdbx_strand_id
1 'polypeptide(L)'
;MRLLKKPLKVSNFKFAEYVITQFYVFLQKIVVAHLDERFFCFRKIASYFASTFALSFAKALESKKASKNEKATQDRSLKLATFGIAAADFIGFAMTAKRIFIIFAAIVVTLISPVFSVGTTGASLLKQFVGARAPGMGEAYTAVADDIYALHYNPAGLIRIRKEFSAIYYVDPIVNFSYGLVGYGQSIKGVGVFAGSLYIYDAGKIEFQDDNDNLRTFSAQTDYLYTLGFARNVLKGLSCGVNLKLYTSELIEQYHATSYGFDFGTLYTTPVKGLKIGAAVQNIGTPIKYIEEKSPLPQTIRGGLAYSFKFLSDYRLLLSADVVKPLDDELKENFGMECTFKDLLVLRAGYKIGSDNGSYSLGAGLKWSGLQIDYGAILQKFQMVNPISLTWKKTRKKIVPIKVEEKTELPEAVVEQPVVKPEQVPIAEDGGQSIDQLTKQFNTVCRKGQYLKAFDIVLELNEIDIENSEYWEVMEKKLSKVAKIIPSKTKDGKIHGLIRKAINSYLTLDGNERIAVIAIKYVLQLEPQNQDAINLNNIIIQEYPGIVIAEETIPGRTIIEQKLSAALDYIYEGKYDKSVKECDDVLALEPDNVMALKRKGSAYYALGKKTVAKELWEKAVELAPNDLEVQEFLLKLNKNGNGIVK
;
A
#
# COMPACT_ATOMS: atom_id res chain seq x y z
N MET A 1 -51.40 12.42 -24.13
CA MET A 1 -51.84 11.40 -23.14
C MET A 1 -53.04 10.54 -23.58
N ARG A 2 -53.39 10.41 -24.88
CA ARG A 2 -54.47 9.50 -25.35
C ARG A 2 -54.04 8.40 -26.33
N LEU A 3 -52.74 8.18 -26.53
CA LEU A 3 -52.22 7.17 -27.48
C LEU A 3 -51.61 5.90 -26.84
N LEU A 4 -51.65 5.75 -25.51
CA LEU A 4 -51.05 4.60 -24.81
C LEU A 4 -52.08 3.53 -24.37
N LYS A 5 -53.07 3.22 -25.22
CA LYS A 5 -54.03 2.11 -25.00
C LYS A 5 -54.20 1.22 -26.24
N LYS A 6 -53.10 0.66 -26.77
CA LYS A 6 -53.18 -0.52 -27.64
C LYS A 6 -52.22 -1.60 -27.14
N PRO A 7 -52.66 -2.88 -27.04
CA PRO A 7 -51.75 -3.98 -26.72
C PRO A 7 -50.76 -4.15 -27.88
N LEU A 8 -49.47 -4.17 -27.54
CA LEU A 8 -48.38 -4.39 -28.48
C LEU A 8 -48.53 -5.79 -29.12
N LYS A 9 -48.72 -5.81 -30.45
CA LYS A 9 -48.81 -7.03 -31.26
C LYS A 9 -47.43 -7.69 -31.43
N VAL A 10 -47.46 -9.00 -31.64
CA VAL A 10 -46.35 -9.98 -31.74
C VAL A 10 -45.31 -9.69 -32.85
N SER A 11 -45.46 -8.63 -33.65
CA SER A 11 -44.54 -8.28 -34.75
C SER A 11 -43.20 -7.67 -34.31
N ASN A 12 -43.04 -7.29 -33.03
CA ASN A 12 -41.80 -6.67 -32.53
C ASN A 12 -40.71 -7.67 -32.09
N PHE A 13 -41.02 -8.97 -32.05
CA PHE A 13 -40.02 -9.99 -31.73
C PHE A 13 -38.97 -10.15 -32.84
N LYS A 14 -39.39 -10.12 -34.11
CA LYS A 14 -38.48 -10.17 -35.26
C LYS A 14 -37.61 -8.91 -35.38
N PHE A 15 -38.10 -7.77 -34.91
CA PHE A 15 -37.32 -6.52 -34.88
C PHE A 15 -36.24 -6.54 -33.79
N ALA A 16 -36.54 -7.09 -32.60
CA ALA A 16 -35.56 -7.28 -31.55
C ALA A 16 -34.49 -8.31 -31.95
N GLU A 17 -34.89 -9.42 -32.59
CA GLU A 17 -33.96 -10.39 -33.17
C GLU A 17 -33.05 -9.73 -34.21
N TYR A 18 -33.62 -8.97 -35.15
CA TYR A 18 -32.87 -8.23 -36.17
C TYR A 18 -31.89 -7.22 -35.55
N VAL A 19 -32.30 -6.44 -34.54
CA VAL A 19 -31.45 -5.46 -33.86
C VAL A 19 -30.33 -6.15 -33.07
N ILE A 20 -30.58 -7.30 -32.44
CA ILE A 20 -29.57 -8.09 -31.73
C ILE A 20 -28.59 -8.71 -32.72
N THR A 21 -29.06 -9.25 -33.85
CA THR A 21 -28.20 -9.77 -34.92
C THR A 21 -27.34 -8.66 -35.54
N GLN A 22 -27.91 -7.47 -35.78
CA GLN A 22 -27.14 -6.32 -36.28
C GLN A 22 -26.16 -5.79 -35.23
N PHE A 23 -26.50 -5.80 -33.95
CA PHE A 23 -25.60 -5.42 -32.85
C PHE A 23 -24.48 -6.45 -32.65
N TYR A 24 -24.75 -7.74 -32.82
CA TYR A 24 -23.77 -8.83 -32.82
C TYR A 24 -22.81 -8.74 -34.01
N VAL A 25 -23.33 -8.48 -35.23
CA VAL A 25 -22.52 -8.27 -36.44
C VAL A 25 -21.69 -6.97 -36.33
N PHE A 26 -22.23 -5.92 -35.71
CA PHE A 26 -21.53 -4.67 -35.44
C PHE A 26 -20.41 -4.85 -34.40
N LEU A 27 -20.67 -5.61 -33.32
CA LEU A 27 -19.66 -6.00 -32.33
C LEU A 27 -18.57 -6.88 -32.96
N GLN A 28 -18.92 -7.84 -33.82
CA GLN A 28 -17.92 -8.60 -34.58
C GLN A 28 -17.08 -7.71 -35.48
N LYS A 29 -17.67 -6.75 -36.20
CA LYS A 29 -16.93 -5.84 -37.08
C LYS A 29 -16.00 -4.89 -36.32
N ILE A 30 -16.41 -4.37 -35.16
CA ILE A 30 -15.54 -3.53 -34.29
C ILE A 30 -14.43 -4.36 -33.64
N VAL A 31 -14.75 -5.56 -33.16
CA VAL A 31 -13.80 -6.45 -32.47
C VAL A 31 -12.82 -7.13 -33.44
N VAL A 32 -13.17 -7.25 -34.73
CA VAL A 32 -12.30 -7.82 -35.77
C VAL A 32 -11.51 -6.74 -36.51
N ALA A 33 -11.99 -5.49 -36.61
CA ALA A 33 -11.32 -4.48 -37.42
C ALA A 33 -10.14 -3.75 -36.73
N HIS A 34 -10.08 -3.65 -35.40
CA HIS A 34 -9.15 -2.72 -34.73
C HIS A 34 -8.46 -3.28 -33.46
N LEU A 35 -8.50 -4.58 -33.21
CA LEU A 35 -7.83 -5.18 -32.04
C LEU A 35 -6.72 -6.13 -32.50
N ASP A 36 -5.48 -5.67 -32.28
CA ASP A 36 -4.25 -6.44 -32.37
C ASP A 36 -4.30 -7.70 -31.48
N GLU A 37 -3.52 -8.75 -31.79
CA GLU A 37 -3.60 -10.10 -31.19
C GLU A 37 -3.42 -10.13 -29.66
N ARG A 38 -2.96 -9.02 -29.07
CA ARG A 38 -2.69 -8.84 -27.64
C ARG A 38 -3.93 -8.76 -26.73
N PHE A 39 -5.15 -8.76 -27.27
CA PHE A 39 -6.41 -8.60 -26.51
C PHE A 39 -7.26 -9.90 -26.36
N PHE A 40 -6.63 -11.07 -26.42
CA PHE A 40 -7.30 -12.38 -26.30
C PHE A 40 -8.20 -12.52 -25.05
N CYS A 41 -7.78 -11.96 -23.91
CA CYS A 41 -8.55 -12.01 -22.66
C CYS A 41 -9.86 -11.20 -22.72
N PHE A 42 -9.86 -10.04 -23.41
CA PHE A 42 -11.05 -9.20 -23.55
C PHE A 42 -12.12 -9.87 -24.45
N ARG A 43 -11.68 -10.60 -25.49
CA ARG A 43 -12.58 -11.42 -26.33
C ARG A 43 -13.29 -12.50 -25.51
N LYS A 44 -12.57 -13.20 -24.63
CA LYS A 44 -13.16 -14.23 -23.75
C LYS A 44 -14.12 -13.62 -22.73
N ILE A 45 -13.76 -12.50 -22.09
CA ILE A 45 -14.61 -11.85 -21.09
C ILE A 45 -15.91 -11.30 -21.72
N ALA A 46 -15.83 -10.63 -22.87
CA ALA A 46 -17.01 -10.12 -23.58
C ALA A 46 -17.93 -11.27 -24.06
N SER A 47 -17.34 -12.36 -24.58
CA SER A 47 -18.10 -13.56 -24.95
C SER A 47 -18.76 -14.24 -23.76
N TYR A 48 -18.10 -14.26 -22.59
CA TYR A 48 -18.61 -14.84 -21.36
C TYR A 48 -19.76 -14.01 -20.77
N PHE A 49 -19.65 -12.68 -20.80
CA PHE A 49 -20.75 -11.79 -20.40
C PHE A 49 -21.96 -11.94 -21.33
N ALA A 50 -21.74 -12.04 -22.64
CA ALA A 50 -22.82 -12.24 -23.61
C ALA A 50 -23.52 -13.59 -23.44
N SER A 51 -22.78 -14.67 -23.21
CA SER A 51 -23.35 -16.01 -22.98
C SER A 51 -24.11 -16.11 -21.65
N THR A 52 -23.57 -15.51 -20.58
CA THR A 52 -24.21 -15.50 -19.26
C THR A 52 -25.51 -14.68 -19.29
N PHE A 53 -25.52 -13.55 -20.01
CA PHE A 53 -26.72 -12.74 -20.20
C PHE A 53 -27.79 -13.46 -21.04
N ALA A 54 -27.38 -14.14 -22.12
CA ALA A 54 -28.28 -14.95 -22.93
C ALA A 54 -28.89 -16.13 -22.13
N LEU A 55 -28.10 -16.78 -21.27
CA LEU A 55 -28.55 -17.89 -20.42
C LEU A 55 -29.53 -17.44 -19.33
N SER A 56 -29.25 -16.29 -18.68
CA SER A 56 -30.17 -15.69 -17.71
C SER A 56 -31.48 -15.22 -18.35
N PHE A 57 -31.43 -14.73 -19.60
CA PHE A 57 -32.60 -14.34 -20.36
C PHE A 57 -33.43 -15.55 -20.84
N ALA A 58 -32.77 -16.65 -21.24
CA ALA A 58 -33.42 -17.91 -21.60
C ALA A 58 -34.13 -18.56 -20.40
N LYS A 59 -33.50 -18.58 -19.22
CA LYS A 59 -34.12 -19.05 -17.97
C LYS A 59 -35.33 -18.20 -17.55
N ALA A 60 -35.27 -16.88 -17.79
CA ALA A 60 -36.42 -16.00 -17.56
C ALA A 60 -37.59 -16.31 -18.51
N LEU A 61 -37.31 -16.68 -19.77
CA LEU A 61 -38.30 -17.10 -20.76
C LEU A 61 -38.91 -18.48 -20.48
N GLU A 62 -38.15 -19.44 -19.95
CA GLU A 62 -38.66 -20.77 -19.57
C GLU A 62 -39.62 -20.72 -18.37
N SER A 63 -39.38 -19.81 -17.41
CA SER A 63 -40.29 -19.58 -16.27
C SER A 63 -41.72 -19.15 -16.70
N LYS A 64 -41.86 -18.69 -17.95
CA LYS A 64 -43.12 -18.28 -18.58
C LYS A 64 -43.98 -19.46 -19.04
N LYS A 65 -43.41 -20.66 -19.24
CA LYS A 65 -44.14 -21.86 -19.71
C LYS A 65 -44.75 -22.68 -18.57
N ALA A 66 -44.32 -22.48 -17.31
CA ALA A 66 -44.61 -23.42 -16.21
C ALA A 66 -45.77 -23.04 -15.27
N SER A 67 -46.57 -22.00 -15.54
CA SER A 67 -47.57 -21.51 -14.57
C SER A 67 -48.92 -21.18 -15.21
N LYS A 68 -49.85 -22.14 -15.15
CA LYS A 68 -51.29 -21.95 -15.42
C LYS A 68 -51.98 -21.56 -14.12
N ASN A 69 -52.11 -20.27 -13.81
CA ASN A 69 -53.08 -19.82 -12.80
C ASN A 69 -53.43 -18.34 -12.99
N GLU A 70 -54.70 -18.07 -13.31
CA GLU A 70 -55.21 -16.78 -13.79
C GLU A 70 -55.24 -15.66 -12.73
N LYS A 71 -55.25 -15.98 -11.42
CA LYS A 71 -55.25 -14.96 -10.35
C LYS A 71 -53.88 -14.34 -10.06
N ALA A 72 -52.77 -14.99 -10.45
CA ALA A 72 -51.42 -14.42 -10.32
C ALA A 72 -51.07 -13.43 -11.44
N THR A 73 -51.89 -13.35 -12.49
CA THR A 73 -51.63 -12.60 -13.72
C THR A 73 -51.84 -11.09 -13.56
N GLN A 74 -52.75 -10.68 -12.67
CA GLN A 74 -53.09 -9.27 -12.48
C GLN A 74 -52.04 -8.53 -11.63
N ASP A 75 -51.58 -9.14 -10.53
CA ASP A 75 -50.50 -8.59 -9.68
C ASP A 75 -49.10 -8.68 -10.36
N ARG A 76 -48.91 -9.67 -11.24
CA ARG A 76 -47.72 -9.76 -12.11
C ARG A 76 -47.73 -8.73 -13.25
N SER A 77 -48.88 -8.36 -13.80
CA SER A 77 -48.97 -7.34 -14.85
C SER A 77 -48.54 -5.95 -14.34
N LEU A 78 -48.82 -5.65 -13.07
CA LEU A 78 -48.38 -4.43 -12.40
C LEU A 78 -46.86 -4.44 -12.19
N LYS A 79 -46.28 -5.54 -11.69
CA LYS A 79 -44.80 -5.71 -11.55
C LYS A 79 -44.06 -5.71 -12.88
N LEU A 80 -44.66 -6.23 -13.96
CA LEU A 80 -44.14 -6.19 -15.33
C LEU A 80 -44.22 -4.80 -15.97
N ALA A 81 -45.25 -4.01 -15.65
CA ALA A 81 -45.33 -2.62 -16.06
C ALA A 81 -44.22 -1.78 -15.38
N THR A 82 -43.95 -2.02 -14.09
CA THR A 82 -42.84 -1.38 -13.35
C THR A 82 -41.46 -1.80 -13.91
N PHE A 83 -41.31 -3.07 -14.32
CA PHE A 83 -40.08 -3.56 -14.98
C PHE A 83 -39.91 -3.05 -16.42
N GLY A 84 -41.01 -2.88 -17.17
CA GLY A 84 -40.99 -2.32 -18.52
C GLY A 84 -40.65 -0.83 -18.53
N ILE A 85 -41.11 -0.08 -17.52
CA ILE A 85 -40.73 1.32 -17.30
C ILE A 85 -39.24 1.40 -16.94
N ALA A 86 -38.74 0.54 -16.04
CA ALA A 86 -37.32 0.45 -15.70
C ALA A 86 -36.42 0.06 -16.89
N ALA A 87 -36.90 -0.80 -17.80
CA ALA A 87 -36.19 -1.18 -19.02
C ALA A 87 -36.17 -0.04 -20.07
N ALA A 88 -37.26 0.71 -20.20
CA ALA A 88 -37.33 1.88 -21.08
C ALA A 88 -36.41 3.02 -20.58
N ASP A 89 -36.35 3.23 -19.26
CA ASP A 89 -35.42 4.17 -18.63
C ASP A 89 -33.95 3.72 -18.78
N PHE A 90 -33.69 2.40 -18.71
CA PHE A 90 -32.35 1.84 -18.96
C PHE A 90 -31.92 1.96 -20.43
N ILE A 91 -32.85 1.79 -21.38
CA ILE A 91 -32.61 1.96 -22.82
C ILE A 91 -32.40 3.44 -23.18
N GLY A 92 -33.18 4.35 -22.57
CA GLY A 92 -32.97 5.80 -22.69
C GLY A 92 -31.62 6.25 -22.12
N PHE A 93 -31.24 5.68 -20.97
CA PHE A 93 -29.93 5.90 -20.34
C PHE A 93 -28.78 5.39 -21.21
N ALA A 94 -28.87 4.18 -21.76
CA ALA A 94 -27.87 3.59 -22.65
C ALA A 94 -27.72 4.38 -23.96
N MET A 95 -28.81 4.88 -24.54
CA MET A 95 -28.75 5.73 -25.74
C MET A 95 -28.15 7.12 -25.46
N THR A 96 -28.40 7.67 -24.26
CA THR A 96 -27.80 8.94 -23.83
C THR A 96 -26.30 8.76 -23.55
N ALA A 97 -25.91 7.67 -22.90
CA ALA A 97 -24.52 7.28 -22.68
C ALA A 97 -23.77 7.04 -24.02
N LYS A 98 -24.42 6.39 -25.00
CA LYS A 98 -23.88 6.21 -26.36
C LYS A 98 -23.62 7.53 -27.07
N ARG A 99 -24.56 8.50 -26.99
CA ARG A 99 -24.39 9.82 -27.60
C ARG A 99 -23.27 10.62 -26.94
N ILE A 100 -23.17 10.56 -25.61
CA ILE A 100 -22.08 11.19 -24.85
C ILE A 100 -20.73 10.54 -25.22
N PHE A 101 -20.68 9.22 -25.34
CA PHE A 101 -19.46 8.50 -25.73
C PHE A 101 -19.02 8.81 -27.17
N ILE A 102 -19.95 8.96 -28.12
CA ILE A 102 -19.63 9.34 -29.51
C ILE A 102 -19.13 10.79 -29.59
N ILE A 103 -19.77 11.71 -28.86
CA ILE A 103 -19.31 13.11 -28.77
C ILE A 103 -17.93 13.16 -28.11
N PHE A 104 -17.69 12.35 -27.08
CA PHE A 104 -16.41 12.19 -26.41
C PHE A 104 -15.32 11.65 -27.35
N ALA A 105 -15.60 10.56 -28.09
CA ALA A 105 -14.67 10.01 -29.07
C ALA A 105 -14.34 11.03 -30.17
N ALA A 106 -15.31 11.84 -30.60
CA ALA A 106 -15.08 12.91 -31.58
C ALA A 106 -14.22 14.06 -31.02
N ILE A 107 -14.34 14.40 -29.73
CA ILE A 107 -13.49 15.40 -29.05
C ILE A 107 -12.06 14.87 -28.86
N VAL A 108 -11.91 13.59 -28.50
CA VAL A 108 -10.59 12.95 -28.36
C VAL A 108 -9.88 12.88 -29.72
N VAL A 109 -10.59 12.53 -30.80
CA VAL A 109 -10.04 12.48 -32.16
C VAL A 109 -9.67 13.87 -32.70
N THR A 110 -10.33 14.94 -32.27
CA THR A 110 -10.01 16.31 -32.71
C THR A 110 -8.90 16.99 -31.89
N LEU A 111 -8.50 16.43 -30.76
CA LEU A 111 -7.37 16.91 -29.93
C LEU A 111 -6.01 16.32 -30.36
N ILE A 112 -5.98 15.46 -31.38
CA ILE A 112 -4.75 14.92 -31.96
C ILE A 112 -4.16 15.98 -32.90
N SER A 113 -3.41 16.92 -32.33
CA SER A 113 -2.54 17.88 -33.04
C SER A 113 -1.07 17.45 -32.95
N PRO A 114 -0.19 17.90 -33.87
CA PRO A 114 1.11 17.28 -34.10
C PRO A 114 2.04 17.42 -32.91
N VAL A 115 2.87 16.39 -32.75
CA VAL A 115 3.86 16.20 -31.69
C VAL A 115 4.84 17.37 -31.68
N PHE A 116 4.77 18.20 -30.64
CA PHE A 116 5.81 19.17 -30.31
C PHE A 116 7.02 18.42 -29.72
N SER A 117 8.22 18.86 -30.12
CA SER A 117 9.49 18.36 -29.57
C SER A 117 9.49 18.41 -28.04
N VAL A 118 9.91 17.31 -27.42
CA VAL A 118 9.94 17.11 -25.97
C VAL A 118 11.15 17.85 -25.40
N GLY A 119 10.93 18.87 -24.57
CA GLY A 119 11.99 19.56 -23.83
C GLY A 119 12.41 18.81 -22.56
N THR A 120 13.47 19.25 -21.87
CA THR A 120 13.87 18.74 -20.55
C THR A 120 13.41 19.72 -19.44
N THR A 121 12.88 19.20 -18.32
CA THR A 121 12.51 20.01 -17.14
C THR A 121 13.22 19.52 -15.88
N GLY A 122 13.39 20.43 -14.91
CA GLY A 122 13.90 20.11 -13.58
C GLY A 122 12.80 19.68 -12.60
N ALA A 123 13.14 19.55 -11.32
CA ALA A 123 12.21 19.27 -10.23
C ALA A 123 11.36 18.00 -10.43
N SER A 124 12.03 16.85 -10.52
CA SER A 124 11.43 15.53 -10.78
C SER A 124 10.33 15.14 -9.78
N LEU A 125 10.40 15.63 -8.54
CA LEU A 125 9.37 15.42 -7.50
C LEU A 125 7.97 15.86 -7.96
N LEU A 126 7.87 16.95 -8.73
CA LEU A 126 6.58 17.48 -9.21
C LEU A 126 5.89 16.54 -10.21
N LYS A 127 6.61 15.56 -10.76
CA LYS A 127 6.08 14.53 -11.66
C LYS A 127 5.70 13.24 -10.92
N GLN A 128 6.08 13.09 -9.65
CA GLN A 128 5.78 11.90 -8.88
C GLN A 128 4.31 11.91 -8.47
N PHE A 129 3.64 10.77 -8.66
CA PHE A 129 2.26 10.61 -8.20
C PHE A 129 2.17 10.73 -6.67
N VAL A 130 0.98 11.09 -6.18
CA VAL A 130 0.72 11.23 -4.75
C VAL A 130 -0.52 10.43 -4.33
N GLY A 131 -0.44 9.82 -3.15
CA GLY A 131 -1.48 8.96 -2.57
C GLY A 131 -1.50 7.56 -3.18
N ALA A 132 -2.21 6.62 -2.57
CA ALA A 132 -2.39 5.28 -3.17
C ALA A 132 -3.64 5.20 -4.08
N ARG A 133 -4.65 6.03 -3.79
CA ARG A 133 -5.93 6.05 -4.51
C ARG A 133 -5.82 6.52 -5.96
N ALA A 134 -5.17 7.66 -6.18
CA ALA A 134 -5.05 8.26 -7.51
C ALA A 134 -4.24 7.37 -8.47
N PRO A 135 -3.03 6.89 -8.13
CA PRO A 135 -2.30 5.99 -9.02
C PRO A 135 -2.96 4.61 -9.14
N GLY A 136 -3.71 4.12 -8.15
CA GLY A 136 -4.54 2.91 -8.29
C GLY A 136 -5.69 3.06 -9.29
N MET A 137 -6.02 4.29 -9.70
CA MET A 137 -6.96 4.63 -10.78
C MET A 137 -6.23 5.14 -12.03
N GLY A 138 -4.95 4.79 -12.21
CA GLY A 138 -4.17 5.23 -13.37
C GLY A 138 -3.97 6.74 -13.43
N GLU A 139 -4.05 7.44 -12.31
CA GLU A 139 -3.93 8.91 -12.21
C GLU A 139 -5.01 9.70 -12.99
N ALA A 140 -6.12 9.03 -13.34
CA ALA A 140 -7.33 9.65 -13.88
C ALA A 140 -8.12 10.31 -12.74
N TYR A 141 -7.61 11.45 -12.27
CA TYR A 141 -7.96 12.02 -10.98
C TYR A 141 -8.41 13.49 -11.02
N THR A 142 -8.31 14.17 -12.17
CA THR A 142 -8.56 15.63 -12.30
C THR A 142 -9.99 16.01 -11.94
N ALA A 143 -10.99 15.20 -12.35
CA ALA A 143 -12.40 15.41 -11.97
C ALA A 143 -12.82 14.63 -10.70
N VAL A 144 -11.94 13.76 -10.20
CA VAL A 144 -12.19 12.89 -9.04
C VAL A 144 -11.79 13.59 -7.75
N ALA A 145 -10.58 14.16 -7.73
CA ALA A 145 -9.89 14.85 -6.63
C ALA A 145 -10.83 15.39 -5.55
N ASP A 146 -11.09 14.58 -4.52
CA ASP A 146 -11.99 14.92 -3.41
C ASP A 146 -11.38 14.58 -2.04
N ASP A 147 -10.05 14.58 -1.99
CA ASP A 147 -9.18 14.40 -0.82
C ASP A 147 -7.98 15.36 -0.88
N ILE A 148 -7.11 15.32 0.13
CA ILE A 148 -5.92 16.19 0.25
C ILE A 148 -5.04 16.17 -1.00
N TYR A 149 -5.01 15.05 -1.73
CA TYR A 149 -4.26 14.92 -2.98
C TYR A 149 -4.77 15.83 -4.10
N ALA A 150 -5.93 16.47 -3.94
CA ALA A 150 -6.37 17.57 -4.80
C ALA A 150 -5.32 18.70 -4.91
N LEU A 151 -4.49 18.92 -3.88
CA LEU A 151 -3.34 19.82 -3.93
C LEU A 151 -2.33 19.44 -5.04
N HIS A 152 -2.24 18.17 -5.40
CA HIS A 152 -1.33 17.68 -6.43
C HIS A 152 -2.00 17.50 -7.81
N TYR A 153 -3.31 17.24 -7.90
CA TYR A 153 -3.97 16.94 -9.18
C TYR A 153 -4.93 18.04 -9.69
N ASN A 154 -5.77 18.61 -8.82
CA ASN A 154 -6.69 19.69 -9.17
C ASN A 154 -7.17 20.42 -7.91
N PRO A 155 -6.67 21.64 -7.62
CA PRO A 155 -7.01 22.35 -6.39
C PRO A 155 -8.50 22.68 -6.24
N ALA A 156 -9.27 22.78 -7.32
CA ALA A 156 -10.73 22.98 -7.21
C ALA A 156 -11.43 21.82 -6.51
N GLY A 157 -10.82 20.64 -6.52
CA GLY A 157 -11.27 19.45 -5.81
C GLY A 157 -11.37 19.61 -4.29
N LEU A 158 -10.57 20.51 -3.71
CA LEU A 158 -10.55 20.77 -2.26
C LEU A 158 -11.92 21.16 -1.71
N ILE A 159 -12.82 21.72 -2.53
CA ILE A 159 -14.19 22.08 -2.12
C ILE A 159 -14.99 20.91 -1.52
N ARG A 160 -14.56 19.67 -1.79
CA ARG A 160 -15.16 18.43 -1.30
C ARG A 160 -14.68 18.05 0.10
N ILE A 161 -13.59 18.65 0.58
CA ILE A 161 -12.99 18.39 1.88
C ILE A 161 -13.71 19.20 2.95
N ARG A 162 -14.02 18.56 4.08
CA ARG A 162 -14.57 19.23 5.26
C ARG A 162 -13.52 19.44 6.35
N LYS A 163 -12.97 18.35 6.85
CA LYS A 163 -11.82 18.31 7.75
C LYS A 163 -11.16 16.97 7.51
N GLU A 164 -9.95 17.01 7.00
CA GLU A 164 -9.26 15.83 6.51
C GLU A 164 -7.76 15.95 6.80
N PHE A 165 -7.17 14.83 7.16
CA PHE A 165 -5.74 14.65 7.28
C PHE A 165 -5.36 13.44 6.42
N SER A 166 -4.31 13.56 5.62
CA SER A 166 -3.81 12.47 4.78
C SER A 166 -2.30 12.36 4.92
N ALA A 167 -1.81 11.13 4.92
CA ALA A 167 -0.40 10.81 4.90
C ALA A 167 -0.12 9.67 3.93
N ILE A 168 1.00 9.77 3.22
CA ILE A 168 1.58 8.71 2.40
C ILE A 168 3.08 8.65 2.69
N TYR A 169 3.60 7.45 2.71
CA TYR A 169 5.03 7.20 2.73
C TYR A 169 5.33 6.04 1.78
N TYR A 170 6.38 6.18 0.98
CA TYR A 170 6.84 5.17 0.05
C TYR A 170 8.37 5.12 0.08
N VAL A 171 8.90 3.90 0.00
CA VAL A 171 10.33 3.63 -0.12
C VAL A 171 10.51 2.64 -1.27
N ASP A 172 11.43 2.95 -2.17
CA ASP A 172 11.89 2.01 -3.18
C ASP A 172 13.07 1.21 -2.62
N PRO A 173 12.94 -0.11 -2.43
CA PRO A 173 13.97 -0.94 -1.81
C PRO A 173 15.13 -1.31 -2.76
N ILE A 174 15.03 -0.97 -4.05
CA ILE A 174 16.05 -1.27 -5.06
C ILE A 174 17.04 -0.11 -5.16
N VAL A 175 16.53 1.09 -5.37
CA VAL A 175 17.32 2.31 -5.54
C VAL A 175 17.43 3.14 -4.26
N ASN A 176 16.81 2.70 -3.17
CA ASN A 176 16.87 3.30 -1.84
C ASN A 176 16.45 4.79 -1.78
N PHE A 177 15.61 5.23 -2.71
CA PHE A 177 14.93 6.52 -2.61
C PHE A 177 13.63 6.37 -1.83
N SER A 178 13.24 7.43 -1.14
CA SER A 178 11.98 7.49 -0.41
C SER A 178 11.27 8.80 -0.68
N TYR A 179 9.96 8.79 -0.51
CA TYR A 179 9.18 10.00 -0.53
C TYR A 179 7.94 9.87 0.33
N GLY A 180 7.46 10.99 0.85
CA GLY A 180 6.27 11.01 1.67
C GLY A 180 5.56 12.35 1.60
N LEU A 181 4.26 12.33 1.80
CA LEU A 181 3.46 13.53 1.92
C LEU A 181 2.61 13.47 3.17
N VAL A 182 2.59 14.58 3.90
CA VAL A 182 1.59 14.85 4.94
C VAL A 182 0.78 16.07 4.54
N GLY A 183 -0.54 16.03 4.75
CA GLY A 183 -1.38 17.18 4.45
C GLY A 183 -2.65 17.23 5.26
N TYR A 184 -3.16 18.44 5.41
CA TYR A 184 -4.35 18.77 6.18
C TYR A 184 -5.22 19.75 5.41
N GLY A 185 -6.54 19.58 5.51
CA GLY A 185 -7.52 20.39 4.80
C GLY A 185 -8.74 20.65 5.66
N GLN A 186 -9.23 21.89 5.63
CA GLN A 186 -10.35 22.33 6.44
C GLN A 186 -11.25 23.32 5.68
N SER A 187 -12.54 23.01 5.68
CA SER A 187 -13.58 23.90 5.20
C SER A 187 -13.96 24.92 6.26
N ILE A 188 -13.99 26.19 5.83
CA ILE A 188 -14.47 27.33 6.60
C ILE A 188 -15.79 27.80 5.98
N LYS A 189 -16.85 27.77 6.78
CA LYS A 189 -18.20 28.14 6.34
C LYS A 189 -18.20 29.58 5.81
N GLY A 190 -18.73 29.79 4.61
CA GLY A 190 -18.84 31.11 3.97
C GLY A 190 -17.59 31.58 3.22
N VAL A 191 -16.42 30.99 3.49
CA VAL A 191 -15.15 31.40 2.88
C VAL A 191 -14.72 30.44 1.78
N GLY A 192 -14.59 29.15 2.10
CA GLY A 192 -14.04 28.15 1.17
C GLY A 192 -13.36 27.01 1.92
N VAL A 193 -12.40 26.37 1.27
CA VAL A 193 -11.56 25.31 1.86
C VAL A 193 -10.10 25.73 1.76
N PHE A 194 -9.40 25.66 2.88
CA PHE A 194 -7.95 25.79 2.93
C PHE A 194 -7.33 24.42 3.13
N ALA A 195 -6.20 24.18 2.49
CA ALA A 195 -5.41 22.98 2.71
C ALA A 195 -3.92 23.29 2.62
N GLY A 196 -3.11 22.49 3.29
CA GLY A 196 -1.65 22.57 3.23
C GLY A 196 -1.04 21.18 3.22
N SER A 197 0.09 21.03 2.53
CA SER A 197 0.86 19.79 2.54
C SER A 197 2.36 20.03 2.48
N LEU A 198 3.12 19.08 3.04
CA LEU A 198 4.56 18.95 2.91
C LEU A 198 4.85 17.63 2.21
N TYR A 199 5.52 17.71 1.07
CA TYR A 199 6.06 16.56 0.34
C TYR A 199 7.57 16.54 0.53
N ILE A 200 8.10 15.44 1.06
CA ILE A 200 9.52 15.18 1.30
C ILE A 200 9.97 14.12 0.31
N TYR A 201 11.12 14.31 -0.32
CA TYR A 201 11.77 13.35 -1.21
C TYR A 201 13.25 13.24 -0.88
N ASP A 202 13.73 12.01 -0.84
CA ASP A 202 15.12 11.67 -0.56
C ASP A 202 15.57 10.65 -1.60
N ALA A 203 16.57 11.00 -2.41
CA ALA A 203 17.13 10.14 -3.45
C ALA A 203 18.10 9.08 -2.91
N GLY A 204 18.33 9.03 -1.60
CA GLY A 204 19.29 8.16 -0.95
C GLY A 204 20.70 8.76 -0.92
N LYS A 205 21.67 7.92 -0.57
CA LYS A 205 23.07 8.32 -0.40
C LYS A 205 23.95 7.77 -1.50
N ILE A 206 24.96 8.54 -1.89
CA ILE A 206 26.00 8.19 -2.84
C ILE A 206 27.36 8.27 -2.17
N GLU A 207 28.27 7.37 -2.56
CA GLU A 207 29.64 7.33 -2.06
C GLU A 207 30.59 7.88 -3.12
N PHE A 208 31.47 8.78 -2.69
CA PHE A 208 32.56 9.32 -3.49
C PHE A 208 33.89 8.96 -2.84
N GLN A 209 34.82 8.50 -3.65
CA GLN A 209 36.20 8.33 -3.27
C GLN A 209 36.96 9.59 -3.70
N ASP A 210 37.61 10.28 -2.75
CA ASP A 210 38.46 11.41 -3.07
C ASP A 210 39.83 10.96 -3.60
N ASP A 211 40.63 11.90 -4.11
CA ASP A 211 41.96 11.65 -4.70
C ASP A 211 42.95 11.02 -3.71
N ASN A 212 42.64 11.01 -2.40
CA ASN A 212 43.43 10.41 -1.33
C ASN A 212 42.87 9.06 -0.86
N ASP A 213 42.02 8.41 -1.66
CA ASP A 213 41.33 7.16 -1.35
C ASP A 213 40.39 7.22 -0.12
N ASN A 214 39.97 8.41 0.33
CA ASN A 214 38.96 8.49 1.39
C ASN A 214 37.56 8.38 0.81
N LEU A 215 36.77 7.46 1.35
CA LEU A 215 35.35 7.34 1.05
C LEU A 215 34.55 8.37 1.85
N ARG A 216 33.78 9.19 1.15
CA ARG A 216 32.80 10.12 1.72
C ARG A 216 31.41 9.79 1.19
N THR A 217 30.43 9.75 2.09
CA THR A 217 29.04 9.49 1.75
C THR A 217 28.25 10.80 1.80
N PHE A 218 27.52 11.11 0.74
CA PHE A 218 26.67 12.30 0.63
C PHE A 218 25.23 11.89 0.33
N SER A 219 24.27 12.66 0.82
CA SER A 219 22.87 12.61 0.36
C SER A 219 22.81 13.10 -1.08
N ALA A 220 22.39 12.23 -2.00
CA ALA A 220 22.44 12.51 -3.43
C ALA A 220 21.54 13.69 -3.80
N GLN A 221 20.31 13.67 -3.28
CA GLN A 221 19.33 14.72 -3.46
C GLN A 221 18.29 14.68 -2.34
N THR A 222 17.97 15.83 -1.78
CA THR A 222 16.86 15.98 -0.83
C THR A 222 15.98 17.15 -1.26
N ASP A 223 14.70 16.88 -1.46
CA ASP A 223 13.74 17.88 -1.89
C ASP A 223 12.59 18.03 -0.89
N TYR A 224 12.13 19.27 -0.74
CA TYR A 224 10.91 19.61 -0.03
C TYR A 224 9.99 20.42 -0.93
N LEU A 225 8.71 20.05 -0.94
CA LEU A 225 7.66 20.80 -1.60
C LEU A 225 6.56 21.13 -0.60
N TYR A 226 6.48 22.42 -0.27
CA TYR A 226 5.41 22.99 0.53
C TYR A 226 4.30 23.46 -0.40
N THR A 227 3.07 23.04 -0.16
CA THR A 227 1.91 23.47 -0.95
C THR A 227 0.83 24.04 -0.03
N LEU A 228 0.35 25.23 -0.36
CA LEU A 228 -0.83 25.84 0.26
C LEU A 228 -1.92 25.99 -0.80
N GLY A 229 -3.10 25.44 -0.52
CA GLY A 229 -4.23 25.44 -1.44
C GLY A 229 -5.46 26.13 -0.88
N PHE A 230 -6.19 26.80 -1.76
CA PHE A 230 -7.49 27.38 -1.46
C PHE A 230 -8.49 27.04 -2.57
N ALA A 231 -9.72 26.69 -2.20
CA ALA A 231 -10.79 26.47 -3.17
C ALA A 231 -12.14 27.01 -2.70
N ARG A 232 -12.95 27.44 -3.68
CA ARG A 232 -14.28 28.01 -3.43
C ARG A 232 -15.24 27.68 -4.58
N ASN A 233 -16.51 27.50 -4.25
CA ASN A 233 -17.60 27.54 -5.23
C ASN A 233 -17.75 28.98 -5.74
N VAL A 234 -17.59 29.18 -7.05
CA VAL A 234 -17.71 30.51 -7.70
C VAL A 234 -19.10 30.69 -8.30
N LEU A 235 -19.61 29.66 -8.97
CA LEU A 235 -20.97 29.62 -9.51
C LEU A 235 -21.66 28.33 -9.08
N LYS A 236 -22.96 28.22 -9.33
CA LYS A 236 -23.71 26.99 -9.07
C LYS A 236 -23.11 25.84 -9.88
N GLY A 237 -22.53 24.88 -9.17
CA GLY A 237 -21.86 23.72 -9.75
C GLY A 237 -20.41 23.96 -10.17
N LEU A 238 -19.92 25.20 -10.26
CA LEU A 238 -18.54 25.51 -10.64
C LEU A 238 -17.71 25.91 -9.43
N SER A 239 -16.65 25.15 -9.17
CA SER A 239 -15.62 25.45 -8.19
C SER A 239 -14.32 25.84 -8.87
N CYS A 240 -13.60 26.77 -8.26
CA CYS A 240 -12.23 27.12 -8.63
C CYS A 240 -11.31 26.88 -7.44
N GLY A 241 -10.06 26.56 -7.71
CA GLY A 241 -9.03 26.44 -6.68
C GLY A 241 -7.67 26.87 -7.19
N VAL A 242 -6.82 27.25 -6.25
CA VAL A 242 -5.45 27.71 -6.50
C VAL A 242 -4.50 27.03 -5.51
N ASN A 243 -3.26 26.81 -5.94
CA ASN A 243 -2.17 26.42 -5.07
C ASN A 243 -0.99 27.39 -5.18
N LEU A 244 -0.33 27.62 -4.07
CA LEU A 244 1.00 28.20 -3.98
C LEU A 244 1.99 27.11 -3.56
N LYS A 245 3.09 26.99 -4.28
CA LYS A 245 4.13 25.97 -4.08
C LYS A 245 5.47 26.64 -3.81
N LEU A 246 6.17 26.14 -2.79
CA LEU A 246 7.58 26.43 -2.54
C LEU A 246 8.32 25.10 -2.67
N TYR A 247 9.19 25.01 -3.66
CA TYR A 247 10.03 23.86 -3.94
C TYR A 247 11.47 24.21 -3.57
N THR A 248 12.08 23.40 -2.70
CA THR A 248 13.49 23.52 -2.34
C THR A 248 14.16 22.19 -2.62
N SER A 249 15.34 22.22 -3.23
CA SER A 249 16.13 21.05 -3.56
C SER A 249 17.57 21.28 -3.15
N GLU A 250 18.17 20.25 -2.59
CA GLU A 250 19.58 20.18 -2.23
C GLU A 250 20.20 18.99 -2.94
N LEU A 251 21.25 19.24 -3.73
CA LEU A 251 22.03 18.21 -4.41
C LEU A 251 23.38 18.07 -3.73
N ILE A 252 23.78 16.82 -3.47
CA ILE A 252 25.07 16.41 -2.89
C ILE A 252 25.49 17.20 -1.63
N GLU A 253 24.50 17.66 -0.84
CA GLU A 253 24.71 18.46 0.38
C GLU A 253 25.44 19.80 0.16
N GLN A 254 25.49 20.30 -1.08
CA GLN A 254 26.26 21.51 -1.43
C GLN A 254 25.47 22.50 -2.28
N TYR A 255 24.66 22.02 -3.21
CA TYR A 255 23.96 22.88 -4.15
C TYR A 255 22.51 23.02 -3.78
N HIS A 256 22.13 24.21 -3.32
CA HIS A 256 20.76 24.54 -2.97
C HIS A 256 20.05 25.27 -4.11
N ALA A 257 18.83 24.87 -4.39
CA ALA A 257 17.96 25.55 -5.34
C ALA A 257 16.56 25.74 -4.76
N THR A 258 15.97 26.91 -5.01
CA THR A 258 14.61 27.25 -4.61
C THR A 258 13.81 27.68 -5.82
N SER A 259 12.57 27.22 -5.90
CA SER A 259 11.62 27.62 -6.93
C SER A 259 10.22 27.81 -6.35
N TYR A 260 9.48 28.75 -6.95
CA TYR A 260 8.09 29.03 -6.63
C TYR A 260 7.19 28.55 -7.76
N GLY A 261 6.07 27.94 -7.40
CA GLY A 261 5.08 27.44 -8.34
C GLY A 261 3.66 27.84 -7.98
N PHE A 262 2.81 27.84 -8.99
CA PHE A 262 1.39 28.14 -8.89
C PHE A 262 0.58 27.12 -9.69
N ASP A 263 -0.54 26.70 -9.14
CA ASP A 263 -1.54 25.91 -9.87
C ASP A 263 -2.88 26.64 -9.86
N PHE A 264 -3.65 26.41 -10.91
CA PHE A 264 -5.05 26.79 -11.00
C PHE A 264 -5.88 25.59 -11.43
N GLY A 265 -7.06 25.43 -10.83
CA GLY A 265 -7.96 24.34 -11.12
C GLY A 265 -9.41 24.78 -11.16
N THR A 266 -10.21 24.05 -11.94
CA THR A 266 -11.67 24.16 -11.98
C THR A 266 -12.31 22.79 -11.87
N LEU A 267 -13.48 22.75 -11.25
CA LEU A 267 -14.29 21.55 -11.12
C LEU A 267 -15.76 21.92 -11.30
N TYR A 268 -16.37 21.39 -12.36
CA TYR A 268 -17.78 21.60 -12.68
C TYR A 268 -18.59 20.34 -12.40
N THR A 269 -19.49 20.44 -11.43
CA THR A 269 -20.54 19.44 -11.18
C THR A 269 -21.72 19.76 -12.10
N THR A 270 -21.89 18.93 -13.12
CA THR A 270 -22.91 19.16 -14.14
C THR A 270 -24.32 18.91 -13.61
N PRO A 271 -25.37 19.38 -14.31
CA PRO A 271 -26.75 19.00 -14.01
C PRO A 271 -27.03 17.50 -14.19
N VAL A 272 -26.22 16.79 -14.99
CA VAL A 272 -26.33 15.34 -15.16
C VAL A 272 -25.84 14.67 -13.89
N LYS A 273 -26.76 13.97 -13.20
CA LYS A 273 -26.47 13.33 -11.92
C LYS A 273 -25.25 12.40 -12.03
N GLY A 274 -24.25 12.67 -11.19
CA GLY A 274 -23.04 11.87 -11.10
C GLY A 274 -21.91 12.28 -12.03
N LEU A 275 -22.14 13.18 -12.99
CA LEU A 275 -21.12 13.65 -13.95
C LEU A 275 -20.42 14.91 -13.45
N LYS A 276 -19.09 14.86 -13.41
CA LYS A 276 -18.19 15.97 -13.12
C LYS A 276 -17.16 16.15 -14.25
N ILE A 277 -16.77 17.39 -14.47
CA ILE A 277 -15.73 17.78 -15.42
C ILE A 277 -14.71 18.61 -14.65
N GLY A 278 -13.42 18.35 -14.84
CA GLY A 278 -12.34 19.08 -14.20
C GLY A 278 -11.30 19.53 -15.22
N ALA A 279 -10.65 20.65 -14.94
CA ALA A 279 -9.47 21.10 -15.67
C ALA A 279 -8.49 21.74 -14.69
N ALA A 280 -7.19 21.58 -14.94
CA ALA A 280 -6.16 22.18 -14.13
C ALA A 280 -4.93 22.54 -14.96
N VAL A 281 -4.24 23.60 -14.56
CA VAL A 281 -2.91 23.96 -15.04
C VAL A 281 -1.99 24.00 -13.82
N GLN A 282 -0.86 23.30 -13.91
CA GLN A 282 0.00 23.00 -12.78
C GLN A 282 1.42 23.47 -13.01
N ASN A 283 2.09 23.81 -11.92
CA ASN A 283 3.53 24.11 -11.86
C ASN A 283 3.95 25.33 -12.69
N ILE A 284 3.06 26.33 -12.83
CA ILE A 284 3.42 27.62 -13.45
C ILE A 284 4.33 28.35 -12.47
N GLY A 285 5.58 28.62 -12.83
CA GLY A 285 6.53 29.12 -11.83
C GLY A 285 7.90 29.47 -12.36
N THR A 286 8.77 29.83 -11.43
CA THR A 286 10.17 30.16 -11.72
C THR A 286 10.96 28.89 -12.06
N PRO A 287 11.91 28.93 -13.00
CA PRO A 287 12.78 27.78 -13.23
C PRO A 287 13.61 27.49 -11.98
N ILE A 288 13.97 26.22 -11.78
CA ILE A 288 14.94 25.82 -10.76
C ILE A 288 16.36 26.10 -11.26
N LYS A 289 17.24 26.55 -10.37
CA LYS A 289 18.62 26.91 -10.69
C LYS A 289 19.52 26.53 -9.51
N TYR A 290 20.53 25.69 -9.75
CA TYR A 290 21.51 25.27 -8.73
C TYR A 290 22.78 26.12 -8.75
N ILE A 291 23.31 26.44 -9.94
CA ILE A 291 24.56 27.22 -10.09
C ILE A 291 24.37 28.31 -11.16
N GLU A 292 24.32 27.91 -12.44
CA GLU A 292 24.16 28.84 -13.58
C GLU A 292 22.97 28.46 -14.47
N GLU A 293 22.84 27.18 -14.80
CA GLU A 293 21.79 26.67 -15.67
C GLU A 293 20.41 26.70 -15.02
N LYS A 294 19.41 27.12 -15.80
CA LYS A 294 18.01 27.23 -15.37
C LYS A 294 17.19 26.14 -16.04
N SER A 295 16.56 25.30 -15.24
CA SER A 295 15.65 24.26 -15.73
C SER A 295 14.20 24.66 -15.42
N PRO A 296 13.30 24.71 -16.42
CA PRO A 296 11.90 25.04 -16.17
C PRO A 296 11.22 23.98 -15.29
N LEU A 297 10.17 24.38 -14.56
CA LEU A 297 9.31 23.43 -13.85
C LEU A 297 8.48 22.61 -14.85
N PRO A 298 8.06 21.38 -14.50
CA PRO A 298 7.25 20.51 -15.36
C PRO A 298 5.80 21.00 -15.39
N GLN A 299 5.57 22.05 -16.17
CA GLN A 299 4.24 22.61 -16.39
C GLN A 299 3.35 21.56 -17.04
N THR A 300 2.16 21.38 -16.47
CA THR A 300 1.23 20.33 -16.91
C THR A 300 -0.18 20.89 -17.04
N ILE A 301 -0.82 20.60 -18.17
CA ILE A 301 -2.24 20.87 -18.41
C ILE A 301 -3.01 19.57 -18.27
N ARG A 302 -4.10 19.60 -17.52
CA ARG A 302 -4.97 18.44 -17.27
C ARG A 302 -6.42 18.77 -17.60
N GLY A 303 -7.09 17.84 -18.25
CA GLY A 303 -8.55 17.80 -18.39
C GLY A 303 -9.08 16.44 -17.97
N GLY A 304 -10.23 16.39 -17.30
CA GLY A 304 -10.76 15.15 -16.77
C GLY A 304 -12.28 15.08 -16.67
N LEU A 305 -12.79 13.85 -16.71
CA LEU A 305 -14.19 13.50 -16.54
C LEU A 305 -14.32 12.46 -15.44
N ALA A 306 -15.39 12.57 -14.64
CA ALA A 306 -15.74 11.55 -13.66
C ALA A 306 -17.25 11.32 -13.67
N TYR A 307 -17.67 10.06 -13.79
CA TYR A 307 -19.07 9.65 -13.76
C TYR A 307 -19.33 8.65 -12.65
N SER A 308 -20.17 9.00 -11.68
CA SER A 308 -20.53 8.13 -10.56
C SER A 308 -22.01 7.79 -10.52
N PHE A 309 -22.31 6.50 -10.42
CA PHE A 309 -23.67 5.98 -10.35
C PHE A 309 -23.77 4.81 -9.37
N LYS A 310 -24.97 4.59 -8.84
CA LYS A 310 -25.30 3.42 -8.02
C LYS A 310 -26.10 2.46 -8.88
N PHE A 311 -25.64 1.21 -9.01
CA PHE A 311 -26.35 0.19 -9.80
C PHE A 311 -27.08 -0.83 -8.90
N LEU A 312 -26.72 -0.90 -7.62
CA LEU A 312 -27.39 -1.64 -6.56
C LEU A 312 -27.32 -0.81 -5.27
N SER A 313 -28.20 -1.07 -4.30
CA SER A 313 -28.28 -0.30 -3.04
C SER A 313 -26.94 -0.16 -2.33
N ASP A 314 -26.13 -1.22 -2.36
CA ASP A 314 -24.85 -1.34 -1.66
C ASP A 314 -23.64 -1.00 -2.53
N TYR A 315 -23.80 -0.78 -3.84
CA TYR A 315 -22.69 -0.62 -4.78
C TYR A 315 -22.70 0.73 -5.48
N ARG A 316 -21.58 1.44 -5.40
CA ARG A 316 -21.32 2.68 -6.13
C ARG A 316 -20.15 2.48 -7.07
N LEU A 317 -20.35 2.73 -8.35
CA LEU A 317 -19.30 2.75 -9.35
C LEU A 317 -18.92 4.22 -9.66
N LEU A 318 -17.63 4.45 -9.87
CA LEU A 318 -17.09 5.69 -10.41
C LEU A 318 -16.17 5.31 -11.57
N LEU A 319 -16.37 5.94 -12.71
CA LEU A 319 -15.50 5.87 -13.88
C LEU A 319 -14.85 7.24 -14.07
N SER A 320 -13.57 7.27 -14.41
CA SER A 320 -12.86 8.50 -14.73
C SER A 320 -11.96 8.34 -15.95
N ALA A 321 -11.76 9.46 -16.64
CA ALA A 321 -10.86 9.58 -17.78
C ALA A 321 -10.22 10.96 -17.76
N ASP A 322 -8.90 11.03 -17.91
CA ASP A 322 -8.13 12.27 -17.98
C ASP A 322 -7.26 12.30 -19.23
N VAL A 323 -7.09 13.50 -19.78
CA VAL A 323 -6.07 13.85 -20.77
C VAL A 323 -5.07 14.77 -20.08
N VAL A 324 -3.80 14.41 -20.10
CA VAL A 324 -2.72 15.09 -19.39
C VAL A 324 -1.61 15.41 -20.37
N LYS A 325 -1.28 16.70 -20.51
CA LYS A 325 -0.17 17.16 -21.35
C LYS A 325 0.86 17.90 -20.51
N PRO A 326 1.96 17.25 -20.13
CA PRO A 326 3.17 17.92 -19.68
C PRO A 326 3.82 18.65 -20.88
N LEU A 327 4.47 19.80 -20.63
CA LEU A 327 5.19 20.52 -21.69
C LEU A 327 6.42 19.77 -22.20
N ASP A 328 6.95 18.87 -21.38
CA ASP A 328 8.23 18.19 -21.52
C ASP A 328 8.10 16.68 -21.65
N ASP A 329 6.90 16.20 -22.00
CA ASP A 329 6.59 14.78 -22.16
C ASP A 329 5.48 14.61 -23.20
N GLU A 330 5.19 13.38 -23.60
CA GLU A 330 4.10 13.06 -24.52
C GLU A 330 2.71 13.29 -23.90
N LEU A 331 1.69 13.30 -24.76
CA LEU A 331 0.30 13.37 -24.32
C LEU A 331 -0.06 12.05 -23.63
N LYS A 332 -0.67 12.14 -22.44
CA LYS A 332 -1.08 10.99 -21.64
C LYS A 332 -2.59 10.89 -21.56
N GLU A 333 -3.09 9.68 -21.73
CA GLU A 333 -4.50 9.35 -21.54
C GLU A 333 -4.62 8.36 -20.38
N ASN A 334 -5.38 8.75 -19.37
CA ASN A 334 -5.51 8.01 -18.13
C ASN A 334 -6.96 7.59 -17.94
N PHE A 335 -7.20 6.32 -17.61
CA PHE A 335 -8.51 5.76 -17.33
C PHE A 335 -8.55 5.13 -15.96
N GLY A 336 -9.64 5.34 -15.22
CA GLY A 336 -9.80 4.88 -13.86
C GLY A 336 -11.20 4.33 -13.57
N MET A 337 -11.26 3.35 -12.69
CA MET A 337 -12.50 2.78 -12.16
C MET A 337 -12.37 2.61 -10.65
N GLU A 338 -13.41 2.99 -9.91
CA GLU A 338 -13.54 2.79 -8.46
C GLU A 338 -14.91 2.16 -8.16
N CYS A 339 -14.91 0.96 -7.59
CA CYS A 339 -16.10 0.27 -7.10
C CYS A 339 -16.11 0.30 -5.57
N THR A 340 -17.12 0.92 -4.98
CA THR A 340 -17.31 0.98 -3.53
C THR A 340 -18.46 0.07 -3.11
N PHE A 341 -18.21 -0.85 -2.17
CA PHE A 341 -19.19 -1.73 -1.55
C PHE A 341 -19.49 -1.30 -0.11
N LYS A 342 -20.77 -1.03 0.18
CA LYS A 342 -21.31 -0.63 1.50
C LYS A 342 -20.57 0.55 2.16
N ASP A 343 -20.01 1.46 1.34
CA ASP A 343 -19.16 2.56 1.80
C ASP A 343 -17.97 2.12 2.68
N LEU A 344 -17.58 0.84 2.62
CA LEU A 344 -16.56 0.19 3.43
C LEU A 344 -15.38 -0.25 2.56
N LEU A 345 -15.61 -1.19 1.65
CA LEU A 345 -14.58 -1.76 0.79
C LEU A 345 -14.55 -1.01 -0.54
N VAL A 346 -13.37 -0.67 -1.03
CA VAL A 346 -13.16 0.01 -2.29
C VAL A 346 -12.16 -0.78 -3.13
N LEU A 347 -12.52 -1.09 -4.37
CA LEU A 347 -11.63 -1.71 -5.34
C LEU A 347 -11.45 -0.75 -6.51
N ARG A 348 -10.21 -0.69 -7.03
CA ARG A 348 -9.80 0.25 -8.07
C ARG A 348 -8.97 -0.45 -9.12
N ALA A 349 -9.14 0.02 -10.35
CA ALA A 349 -8.33 -0.36 -11.48
C ALA A 349 -8.05 0.89 -12.33
N GLY A 350 -6.90 0.91 -12.97
CA GLY A 350 -6.51 2.02 -13.84
C GLY A 350 -5.61 1.59 -14.97
N TYR A 351 -5.63 2.41 -16.01
CA TYR A 351 -4.85 2.22 -17.24
C TYR A 351 -4.31 3.55 -17.76
N LYS A 352 -3.03 3.59 -18.16
CA LYS A 352 -2.36 4.77 -18.72
C LYS A 352 -1.80 4.48 -20.11
N ILE A 353 -2.02 5.40 -21.03
CA ILE A 353 -1.47 5.43 -22.40
C ILE A 353 -0.54 6.63 -22.53
N GLY A 354 0.57 6.48 -23.27
CA GLY A 354 1.58 7.55 -23.44
C GLY A 354 2.48 7.77 -22.22
N SER A 355 2.51 6.80 -21.30
CA SER A 355 3.35 6.85 -20.10
C SER A 355 4.47 5.82 -20.21
N ASP A 356 5.72 6.29 -20.17
CA ASP A 356 6.91 5.42 -20.15
C ASP A 356 6.97 4.54 -18.88
N ASN A 357 6.43 5.06 -17.78
CA ASN A 357 6.39 4.40 -16.48
C ASN A 357 5.03 3.75 -16.21
N GLY A 358 4.82 2.58 -16.83
CA GLY A 358 3.78 1.65 -16.44
C GLY A 358 2.38 1.97 -16.95
N SER A 359 1.70 0.96 -17.48
CA SER A 359 0.38 1.13 -18.08
C SER A 359 -0.76 0.65 -17.18
N TYR A 360 -0.54 -0.28 -16.26
CA TYR A 360 -1.62 -0.91 -15.47
C TYR A 360 -1.47 -0.61 -13.98
N SER A 361 -2.60 -0.36 -13.32
CA SER A 361 -2.65 -0.17 -11.87
C SER A 361 -3.86 -0.82 -11.24
N LEU A 362 -3.69 -1.36 -10.03
CA LEU A 362 -4.76 -1.83 -9.17
C LEU A 362 -4.72 -1.06 -7.86
N GLY A 363 -5.85 -1.01 -7.16
CA GLY A 363 -5.89 -0.45 -5.82
C GLY A 363 -7.02 -1.03 -4.98
N ALA A 364 -6.79 -1.05 -3.67
CA ALA A 364 -7.79 -1.42 -2.68
C ALA A 364 -7.87 -0.33 -1.62
N GLY A 365 -9.04 -0.18 -0.99
CA GLY A 365 -9.24 0.75 0.10
C GLY A 365 -10.24 0.22 1.11
N LEU A 366 -9.99 0.49 2.39
CA LEU A 366 -10.88 0.17 3.48
C LEU A 366 -11.27 1.45 4.22
N LYS A 367 -12.57 1.67 4.39
CA LYS A 367 -13.15 2.85 5.04
C LYS A 367 -13.89 2.45 6.32
N TRP A 368 -13.43 2.93 7.46
CA TRP A 368 -14.04 2.62 8.74
C TRP A 368 -14.06 3.85 9.66
N SER A 369 -15.26 4.28 10.06
CA SER A 369 -15.46 5.36 11.03
C SER A 369 -14.77 6.70 10.71
N GLY A 370 -14.56 6.99 9.42
CA GLY A 370 -13.84 8.19 8.96
C GLY A 370 -12.35 7.96 8.69
N LEU A 371 -11.79 6.83 9.14
CA LEU A 371 -10.48 6.36 8.69
C LEU A 371 -10.60 5.70 7.31
N GLN A 372 -9.62 5.93 6.45
CA GLN A 372 -9.47 5.30 5.16
C GLN A 372 -8.01 4.88 5.01
N ILE A 373 -7.80 3.60 4.71
CA ILE A 373 -6.49 3.05 4.34
C ILE A 373 -6.60 2.66 2.88
N ASP A 374 -5.69 3.14 2.05
CA ASP A 374 -5.60 2.78 0.64
C ASP A 374 -4.26 2.14 0.34
N TYR A 375 -4.29 1.14 -0.51
CA TYR A 375 -3.15 0.44 -1.06
C TYR A 375 -3.23 0.50 -2.59
N GLY A 376 -2.11 0.80 -3.25
CA GLY A 376 -1.98 0.78 -4.70
C GLY A 376 -0.95 -0.26 -5.12
N ALA A 377 -1.17 -0.92 -6.25
CA ALA A 377 -0.21 -1.77 -6.93
C ALA A 377 -0.05 -1.24 -8.36
N ILE A 378 1.05 -0.56 -8.64
CA ILE A 378 1.30 0.18 -9.87
C ILE A 378 2.39 -0.55 -10.64
N LEU A 379 2.03 -1.12 -11.79
CA LEU A 379 2.98 -1.88 -12.59
C LEU A 379 3.75 -0.94 -13.51
N GLN A 380 5.00 -0.64 -13.16
CA GLN A 380 5.94 0.11 -13.99
C GLN A 380 6.77 -0.82 -14.88
N LYS A 381 7.49 -0.26 -15.84
CA LYS A 381 8.23 -1.01 -16.88
C LYS A 381 9.23 -2.03 -16.32
N PHE A 382 9.82 -1.74 -15.15
CA PHE A 382 10.86 -2.57 -14.54
C PHE A 382 10.54 -3.03 -13.11
N GLN A 383 9.45 -2.54 -12.50
CA GLN A 383 9.10 -2.86 -11.12
C GLN A 383 7.63 -2.58 -10.79
N MET A 384 7.14 -3.17 -9.70
CA MET A 384 5.83 -2.84 -9.13
C MET A 384 6.00 -1.89 -7.95
N VAL A 385 5.29 -0.77 -8.00
CA VAL A 385 5.32 0.27 -6.97
C VAL A 385 4.08 0.17 -6.10
N ASN A 386 4.27 0.14 -4.78
CA ASN A 386 3.25 -0.23 -3.81
C ASN A 386 2.98 0.86 -2.76
N PRO A 387 2.38 2.02 -3.13
CA PRO A 387 2.10 3.07 -2.17
C PRO A 387 1.01 2.66 -1.18
N ILE A 388 1.19 3.05 0.08
CA ILE A 388 0.18 2.97 1.13
C ILE A 388 -0.16 4.39 1.56
N SER A 389 -1.44 4.69 1.65
CA SER A 389 -1.88 5.97 2.20
C SER A 389 -2.93 5.84 3.27
N LEU A 390 -2.79 6.65 4.30
CA LEU A 390 -3.74 6.81 5.39
C LEU A 390 -4.48 8.14 5.22
N THR A 391 -5.78 8.13 5.45
CA THR A 391 -6.60 9.34 5.44
C THR A 391 -7.62 9.29 6.55
N TRP A 392 -7.69 10.35 7.35
CA TRP A 392 -8.72 10.54 8.34
C TRP A 392 -9.65 11.68 7.92
N LYS A 393 -10.95 11.41 7.86
CA LYS A 393 -12.01 12.36 7.51
C LYS A 393 -12.98 12.50 8.68
N LYS A 394 -13.32 13.74 9.04
CA LYS A 394 -14.34 14.00 10.06
C LYS A 394 -15.74 13.57 9.57
N THR A 395 -16.24 12.45 10.06
CA THR A 395 -17.62 11.96 9.83
C THR A 395 -18.65 12.79 10.62
N ARG A 396 -19.84 13.00 10.06
CA ARG A 396 -20.99 13.47 10.87
C ARG A 396 -21.47 12.27 11.70
N LYS A 397 -21.48 12.40 13.03
CA LYS A 397 -22.35 11.53 13.85
C LYS A 397 -23.78 11.73 13.35
N LYS A 398 -24.38 10.69 12.73
CA LYS A 398 -25.83 10.55 12.75
C LYS A 398 -26.16 10.28 14.22
N ILE A 399 -26.74 11.25 14.91
CA ILE A 399 -27.39 10.97 16.18
C ILE A 399 -28.60 10.11 15.80
N VAL A 400 -28.49 8.80 15.96
CA VAL A 400 -29.65 7.93 16.05
C VAL A 400 -30.17 8.15 17.47
N PRO A 401 -31.40 8.66 17.66
CA PRO A 401 -31.98 8.71 19.00
C PRO A 401 -32.04 7.28 19.50
N ILE A 402 -31.28 6.98 20.55
CA ILE A 402 -31.41 5.73 21.28
C ILE A 402 -32.80 5.79 21.89
N LYS A 403 -33.71 4.90 21.45
CA LYS A 403 -34.89 4.58 22.25
C LYS A 403 -34.35 3.97 23.53
N VAL A 404 -34.50 4.72 24.63
CA VAL A 404 -34.23 4.21 25.96
C VAL A 404 -35.32 3.17 26.23
N GLU A 405 -34.96 1.89 26.13
CA GLU A 405 -35.71 0.85 26.80
C GLU A 405 -35.45 1.00 28.31
N GLU A 406 -36.53 1.18 29.06
CA GLU A 406 -36.55 1.20 30.51
C GLU A 406 -35.87 -0.06 31.04
N LYS A 407 -34.73 0.13 31.73
CA LYS A 407 -34.15 -0.92 32.54
C LYS A 407 -34.92 -1.01 33.85
N THR A 408 -35.50 -2.18 34.04
CA THR A 408 -36.10 -2.68 35.27
C THR A 408 -35.07 -2.69 36.41
N GLU A 409 -35.61 -2.49 37.60
CA GLU A 409 -34.97 -2.25 38.91
C GLU A 409 -33.89 -3.28 39.31
N LEU A 410 -32.86 -2.79 39.99
CA LEU A 410 -31.94 -3.59 40.81
C LEU A 410 -32.20 -3.30 42.30
N PRO A 411 -32.16 -4.30 43.20
CA PRO A 411 -32.51 -4.10 44.61
C PRO A 411 -31.39 -3.45 45.44
N GLU A 412 -31.83 -2.86 46.55
CA GLU A 412 -31.07 -2.07 47.53
C GLU A 412 -30.01 -2.82 48.35
N ALA A 413 -28.95 -2.05 48.65
CA ALA A 413 -28.13 -1.94 49.86
C ALA A 413 -27.84 -3.16 50.77
N VAL A 414 -26.54 -3.42 50.96
CA VAL A 414 -25.97 -3.96 52.21
C VAL A 414 -24.77 -3.11 52.66
N VAL A 415 -25.03 -2.31 53.69
CA VAL A 415 -24.25 -1.97 54.90
C VAL A 415 -22.71 -1.86 54.80
N GLU A 416 -22.21 -0.66 55.15
CA GLU A 416 -20.81 -0.30 55.40
C GLU A 416 -20.17 -1.06 56.60
N GLN A 417 -18.87 -1.33 56.49
CA GLN A 417 -17.97 -1.61 57.62
C GLN A 417 -16.63 -0.85 57.45
N PRO A 418 -15.92 -0.56 58.57
CA PRO A 418 -15.17 0.68 58.72
C PRO A 418 -13.73 0.62 58.21
N VAL A 419 -13.22 1.81 57.89
CA VAL A 419 -11.84 2.11 57.49
C VAL A 419 -10.85 1.72 58.60
N VAL A 420 -9.97 0.76 58.31
CA VAL A 420 -8.79 0.43 59.13
C VAL A 420 -7.62 1.32 58.67
N LYS A 421 -6.98 2.01 59.63
CA LYS A 421 -5.74 2.79 59.42
C LYS A 421 -4.61 1.86 58.96
N PRO A 422 -3.68 2.33 58.10
CA PRO A 422 -2.52 1.53 57.73
C PRO A 422 -1.60 1.36 58.94
N GLU A 423 -1.38 0.10 59.31
CA GLU A 423 -0.38 -0.34 60.28
C GLU A 423 1.00 -0.30 59.60
N GLN A 424 2.00 0.25 60.30
CA GLN A 424 3.38 0.29 59.83
C GLN A 424 3.93 -1.14 59.75
N VAL A 425 4.31 -1.58 58.55
CA VAL A 425 5.08 -2.81 58.34
C VAL A 425 6.53 -2.55 58.77
N PRO A 426 7.19 -3.47 59.51
CA PRO A 426 8.55 -3.27 59.99
C PRO A 426 9.53 -3.15 58.84
N ILE A 427 10.52 -2.28 58.99
CA ILE A 427 11.73 -2.27 58.16
C ILE A 427 12.45 -3.60 58.44
N ALA A 428 12.39 -4.52 57.48
CA ALA A 428 13.28 -5.66 57.43
C ALA A 428 14.64 -5.16 56.94
N GLU A 429 15.63 -5.20 57.83
CA GLU A 429 17.03 -5.13 57.42
C GLU A 429 17.43 -6.45 56.72
N ASP A 430 18.21 -6.24 55.66
CA ASP A 430 19.26 -7.09 55.12
C ASP A 430 18.92 -8.11 54.01
N GLY A 431 19.54 -7.92 52.83
CA GLY A 431 19.68 -8.94 51.79
C GLY A 431 19.15 -8.65 50.37
N GLY A 432 18.72 -7.43 50.05
CA GLY A 432 18.21 -7.10 48.71
C GLY A 432 19.27 -7.25 47.61
N GLN A 433 18.99 -8.07 46.58
CA GLN A 433 19.88 -8.19 45.43
C GLN A 433 19.92 -6.87 44.67
N SER A 434 21.12 -6.41 44.27
CA SER A 434 21.25 -5.19 43.47
C SER A 434 20.54 -5.32 42.11
N ILE A 435 20.03 -4.21 41.56
CA ILE A 435 19.38 -4.16 40.23
C ILE A 435 20.25 -4.82 39.14
N ASP A 436 21.57 -4.64 39.21
CA ASP A 436 22.53 -5.27 38.30
C ASP A 436 22.58 -6.81 38.46
N GLN A 437 22.52 -7.32 39.69
CA GLN A 437 22.45 -8.76 39.95
C GLN A 437 21.14 -9.36 39.43
N LEU A 438 20.01 -8.70 39.67
CA LEU A 438 18.70 -9.16 39.18
C LEU A 438 18.61 -9.10 37.65
N THR A 439 19.16 -8.06 37.02
CA THR A 439 19.24 -7.93 35.56
C THR A 439 20.13 -9.03 34.96
N LYS A 440 21.26 -9.37 35.59
CA LYS A 440 22.12 -10.49 35.17
C LYS A 440 21.41 -11.84 35.32
N GLN A 441 20.67 -12.02 36.42
CA GLN A 441 19.87 -13.21 36.63
C GLN A 441 18.76 -13.33 35.59
N PHE A 442 18.02 -12.26 35.34
CA PHE A 442 16.98 -12.16 34.32
C PHE A 442 17.49 -12.63 32.95
N ASN A 443 18.59 -12.05 32.47
CA ASN A 443 19.20 -12.44 31.20
C ASN A 443 19.62 -13.92 31.18
N THR A 444 20.15 -14.42 32.30
CA THR A 444 20.57 -15.82 32.44
C THR A 444 19.38 -16.78 32.38
N VAL A 445 18.28 -16.48 33.08
CA VAL A 445 17.10 -17.35 33.10
C VAL A 445 16.37 -17.34 31.75
N CYS A 446 16.29 -16.19 31.07
CA CYS A 446 15.77 -16.10 29.70
C CYS A 446 16.58 -16.95 28.72
N ARG A 447 17.92 -16.85 28.75
CA ARG A 447 18.80 -17.67 27.90
C ARG A 447 18.71 -19.17 28.18
N LYS A 448 18.48 -19.56 29.44
CA LYS A 448 18.20 -20.95 29.83
C LYS A 448 16.79 -21.41 29.48
N GLY A 449 15.92 -20.52 29.01
CA GLY A 449 14.53 -20.80 28.65
C GLY A 449 13.61 -20.98 29.86
N GLN A 450 13.87 -20.31 30.99
CA GLN A 450 13.04 -20.35 32.19
C GLN A 450 12.15 -19.10 32.26
N TYR A 451 11.15 -18.99 31.39
CA TYR A 451 10.39 -17.76 31.18
C TYR A 451 9.43 -17.42 32.32
N LEU A 452 8.90 -18.41 33.05
CA LEU A 452 8.10 -18.14 34.25
C LEU A 452 8.96 -17.48 35.35
N LYS A 453 10.17 -18.01 35.59
CA LYS A 453 11.12 -17.38 36.53
C LYS A 453 11.58 -16.00 36.04
N ALA A 454 11.75 -15.83 34.73
CA ALA A 454 12.08 -14.53 34.16
C ALA A 454 10.95 -13.51 34.38
N PHE A 455 9.69 -13.94 34.29
CA PHE A 455 8.53 -13.11 34.59
C PHE A 455 8.51 -12.69 36.07
N ASP A 456 8.78 -13.62 36.99
CA ASP A 456 8.86 -13.30 38.43
C ASP A 456 9.94 -12.24 38.72
N ILE A 457 11.13 -12.37 38.11
CA ILE A 457 12.23 -11.39 38.26
C ILE A 457 11.86 -10.02 37.66
N VAL A 458 11.09 -9.98 36.57
CA VAL A 458 10.64 -8.71 35.97
C VAL A 458 9.63 -8.00 36.85
N LEU A 459 8.75 -8.73 37.55
CA LEU A 459 7.84 -8.12 38.52
C LEU A 459 8.62 -7.44 39.65
N GLU A 460 9.67 -8.11 40.17
CA GLU A 460 10.56 -7.53 41.18
C GLU A 460 11.32 -6.31 40.64
N LEU A 461 11.87 -6.39 39.42
CA LEU A 461 12.56 -5.27 38.77
C LEU A 461 11.66 -4.06 38.52
N ASN A 462 10.37 -4.27 38.21
CA ASN A 462 9.42 -3.20 37.98
C ASN A 462 9.09 -2.41 39.26
N GLU A 463 9.27 -3.02 40.44
CA GLU A 463 9.08 -2.35 41.73
C GLU A 463 10.32 -1.56 42.19
N ILE A 464 11.52 -1.96 41.78
CA ILE A 464 12.79 -1.41 42.31
C ILE A 464 13.57 -0.53 41.31
N ASP A 465 13.46 -0.76 39.99
CA ASP A 465 14.19 -0.04 38.94
C ASP A 465 13.30 1.05 38.31
N ILE A 466 13.07 2.10 39.09
CA ILE A 466 12.20 3.23 38.71
C ILE A 466 12.75 3.96 37.47
N GLU A 467 14.08 3.98 37.27
CA GLU A 467 14.70 4.66 36.13
C GLU A 467 14.38 3.98 34.78
N ASN A 468 14.23 2.65 34.77
CA ASN A 468 13.92 1.87 33.56
C ASN A 468 12.49 1.29 33.54
N SER A 469 11.56 1.89 34.28
CA SER A 469 10.19 1.38 34.44
C SER A 469 9.48 1.10 33.10
N GLU A 470 9.64 1.97 32.08
CA GLU A 470 9.04 1.75 30.75
C GLU A 470 9.57 0.47 30.07
N TYR A 471 10.86 0.17 30.22
CA TYR A 471 11.46 -1.04 29.67
C TYR A 471 10.90 -2.29 30.37
N TRP A 472 10.85 -2.28 31.70
CA TRP A 472 10.36 -3.42 32.48
C TRP A 472 8.86 -3.66 32.29
N GLU A 473 8.04 -2.62 32.13
CA GLU A 473 6.61 -2.75 31.76
C GLU A 473 6.41 -3.45 30.41
N VAL A 474 7.20 -3.08 29.39
CA VAL A 474 7.15 -3.73 28.08
C VAL A 474 7.56 -5.20 28.20
N MET A 475 8.61 -5.49 28.98
CA MET A 475 9.10 -6.84 29.22
C MET A 475 8.08 -7.68 29.98
N GLU A 476 7.43 -7.14 31.00
CA GLU A 476 6.35 -7.78 31.77
C GLU A 476 5.20 -8.18 30.84
N LYS A 477 4.76 -7.25 29.99
CA LYS A 477 3.67 -7.49 29.03
C LYS A 477 4.03 -8.57 28.01
N LYS A 478 5.28 -8.59 27.52
CA LYS A 478 5.74 -9.62 26.58
C LYS A 478 5.90 -10.99 27.26
N LEU A 479 6.51 -11.03 28.45
CA LEU A 479 6.75 -12.26 29.22
C LEU A 479 5.47 -12.86 29.77
N SER A 480 4.50 -12.08 30.22
CA SER A 480 3.20 -12.60 30.69
C SER A 480 2.50 -13.43 29.62
N LYS A 481 2.60 -13.04 28.34
CA LYS A 481 2.05 -13.81 27.22
C LYS A 481 2.83 -15.10 26.98
N VAL A 482 4.16 -15.00 26.94
CA VAL A 482 5.06 -16.13 26.66
C VAL A 482 5.03 -17.15 27.79
N ALA A 483 5.23 -16.74 29.04
CA ALA A 483 5.28 -17.61 30.21
C ALA A 483 3.95 -18.37 30.42
N LYS A 484 2.82 -17.78 30.02
CA LYS A 484 1.51 -18.44 30.07
C LYS A 484 1.40 -19.64 29.12
N ILE A 485 2.05 -19.57 27.95
CA ILE A 485 1.99 -20.64 26.94
C ILE A 485 3.19 -21.59 27.01
N ILE A 486 4.37 -21.06 27.32
CA ILE A 486 5.66 -21.76 27.37
C ILE A 486 6.34 -21.30 28.67
N PRO A 487 6.00 -21.89 29.83
CA PRO A 487 6.58 -21.51 31.11
C PRO A 487 8.07 -21.88 31.21
N SER A 488 8.49 -22.95 30.52
CA SER A 488 9.90 -23.33 30.40
C SER A 488 10.20 -24.07 29.10
N LYS A 489 11.40 -23.87 28.56
CA LYS A 489 11.96 -24.57 27.40
C LYS A 489 13.45 -24.84 27.60
N THR A 490 13.78 -25.61 28.63
CA THR A 490 15.17 -25.81 29.10
C THR A 490 15.91 -26.95 28.41
N LYS A 491 15.21 -27.97 27.86
CA LYS A 491 15.90 -29.13 27.25
C LYS A 491 16.76 -28.70 26.06
N ASP A 492 17.87 -29.40 25.86
CA ASP A 492 18.71 -29.22 24.67
C ASP A 492 18.08 -29.84 23.42
N GLY A 493 18.61 -29.46 22.26
CA GLY A 493 18.15 -29.91 20.96
C GLY A 493 17.78 -28.77 20.03
N LYS A 494 17.87 -29.01 18.72
CA LYS A 494 17.71 -28.00 17.68
C LYS A 494 16.38 -27.24 17.79
N ILE A 495 15.26 -27.94 17.93
CA ILE A 495 13.93 -27.34 18.03
C ILE A 495 13.78 -26.51 19.30
N HIS A 496 14.24 -27.02 20.43
CA HIS A 496 14.20 -26.28 21.69
C HIS A 496 15.08 -25.03 21.66
N GLY A 497 16.27 -25.13 21.06
CA GLY A 497 17.16 -24.00 20.83
C GLY A 497 16.54 -22.94 19.93
N LEU A 498 15.90 -23.34 18.83
CA LEU A 498 15.21 -22.42 17.91
C LEU A 498 13.99 -21.74 18.57
N ILE A 499 13.20 -22.46 19.38
CA ILE A 499 12.11 -21.87 20.16
C ILE A 499 12.66 -20.86 21.18
N ARG A 500 13.77 -21.19 21.86
CA ARG A 500 14.45 -20.23 22.75
C ARG A 500 14.94 -19.00 22.00
N LYS A 501 15.56 -19.19 20.83
CA LYS A 501 16.01 -18.10 19.97
C LYS A 501 14.86 -17.21 19.53
N ALA A 502 13.72 -17.80 19.15
CA ALA A 502 12.52 -17.08 18.77
C ALA A 502 12.00 -16.20 19.91
N ILE A 503 11.87 -16.76 21.11
CA ILE A 503 11.39 -16.04 22.30
C ILE A 503 12.38 -14.94 22.71
N ASN A 504 13.67 -15.23 22.79
CA ASN A 504 14.67 -14.23 23.19
C ASN A 504 14.79 -13.10 22.15
N SER A 505 14.55 -13.38 20.88
CA SER A 505 14.49 -12.35 19.83
C SER A 505 13.20 -11.52 19.91
N TYR A 506 12.07 -12.14 20.26
CA TYR A 506 10.80 -11.45 20.54
C TYR A 506 10.89 -10.52 21.77
N LEU A 507 11.64 -10.95 22.78
CA LEU A 507 12.00 -10.17 23.97
C LEU A 507 13.17 -9.19 23.71
N THR A 508 13.67 -9.09 22.47
CA THR A 508 14.79 -8.19 22.08
C THR A 508 16.07 -8.38 22.91
N LEU A 509 16.29 -9.57 23.48
CA LEU A 509 17.48 -9.91 24.28
C LEU A 509 18.66 -10.33 23.41
N ASP A 510 18.40 -11.21 22.43
CA ASP A 510 19.42 -11.81 21.58
C ASP A 510 18.94 -11.85 20.12
N GLY A 511 18.60 -10.69 19.54
CA GLY A 511 18.13 -10.57 18.15
C GLY A 511 17.10 -9.45 17.96
N ASN A 512 16.30 -9.58 16.91
CA ASN A 512 15.22 -8.66 16.57
C ASN A 512 13.92 -9.42 16.21
N GLU A 513 12.83 -8.69 16.00
CA GLU A 513 11.51 -9.24 15.69
C GLU A 513 11.51 -10.09 14.41
N ARG A 514 12.38 -9.76 13.45
CA ARG A 514 12.57 -10.55 12.21
C ARG A 514 13.14 -11.93 12.53
N ILE A 515 14.18 -12.02 13.38
CA ILE A 515 14.74 -13.30 13.82
C ILE A 515 13.69 -14.13 14.56
N ALA A 516 12.84 -13.51 15.38
CA ALA A 516 11.74 -14.20 16.05
C ALA A 516 10.79 -14.87 15.03
N VAL A 517 10.41 -14.14 13.98
CA VAL A 517 9.53 -14.62 12.90
C VAL A 517 10.18 -15.76 12.11
N ILE A 518 11.43 -15.61 11.66
CA ILE A 518 12.06 -16.65 10.83
C ILE A 518 12.39 -17.90 11.65
N ALA A 519 12.76 -17.75 12.94
CA ALA A 519 13.02 -18.87 13.83
C ALA A 519 11.76 -19.71 14.05
N ILE A 520 10.61 -19.07 14.33
CA ILE A 520 9.38 -19.82 14.59
C ILE A 520 8.83 -20.48 13.33
N LYS A 521 8.93 -19.81 12.17
CA LYS A 521 8.60 -20.41 10.88
C LYS A 521 9.47 -21.62 10.59
N TYR A 522 10.76 -21.52 10.86
CA TYR A 522 11.68 -22.63 10.64
C TYR A 522 11.32 -23.83 11.53
N VAL A 523 10.97 -23.60 12.80
CA VAL A 523 10.47 -24.66 13.69
C VAL A 523 9.21 -25.31 13.11
N LEU A 524 8.24 -24.54 12.63
CA LEU A 524 7.01 -25.08 12.04
C LEU A 524 7.23 -25.82 10.71
N GLN A 525 8.30 -25.51 9.97
CA GLN A 525 8.69 -26.27 8.79
C GLN A 525 9.33 -27.62 9.15
N LEU A 526 10.07 -27.68 10.27
CA LEU A 526 10.68 -28.91 10.76
C LEU A 526 9.68 -29.80 11.52
N GLU A 527 8.83 -29.21 12.35
CA GLU A 527 7.82 -29.88 13.15
C GLU A 527 6.47 -29.14 13.08
N PRO A 528 5.66 -29.38 12.03
CA PRO A 528 4.39 -28.67 11.82
C PRO A 528 3.36 -28.86 12.94
N GLN A 529 3.50 -29.94 13.74
CA GLN A 529 2.59 -30.29 14.84
C GLN A 529 3.09 -29.81 16.21
N ASN A 530 4.17 -29.03 16.27
CA ASN A 530 4.74 -28.56 17.54
C ASN A 530 3.84 -27.49 18.18
N GLN A 531 3.14 -27.85 19.26
CA GLN A 531 2.13 -26.97 19.88
C GLN A 531 2.73 -25.68 20.46
N ASP A 532 3.93 -25.74 21.04
CA ASP A 532 4.63 -24.56 21.53
C ASP A 532 4.90 -23.59 20.38
N ALA A 533 5.36 -24.13 19.24
CA ALA A 533 5.66 -23.33 18.07
C ALA A 533 4.41 -22.70 17.45
N ILE A 534 3.31 -23.44 17.37
CA ILE A 534 2.01 -22.93 16.89
C ILE A 534 1.52 -21.79 17.79
N ASN A 535 1.54 -22.00 19.11
CA ASN A 535 1.08 -21.00 20.08
C ASN A 535 1.92 -19.71 20.02
N LEU A 536 3.24 -19.85 19.94
CA LEU A 536 4.15 -18.71 19.83
C LEU A 536 4.00 -18.00 18.49
N ASN A 537 3.82 -18.73 17.39
CA ASN A 537 3.56 -18.16 16.08
C ASN A 537 2.27 -17.33 16.06
N ASN A 538 1.22 -17.75 16.76
CA ASN A 538 -0.02 -16.97 16.87
C ASN A 538 0.20 -15.63 17.57
N ILE A 539 1.04 -15.58 18.61
CA ILE A 539 1.42 -14.31 19.26
C ILE A 539 2.19 -13.43 18.27
N ILE A 540 3.21 -14.00 17.60
CA ILE A 540 4.07 -13.27 16.66
C ILE A 540 3.26 -12.73 15.46
N ILE A 541 2.30 -13.49 14.92
CA ILE A 541 1.41 -13.03 13.83
C ILE A 541 0.56 -11.84 14.27
N GLN A 542 0.04 -11.87 15.49
CA GLN A 542 -0.80 -10.79 16.01
C GLN A 542 -0.01 -9.50 16.24
N GLU A 543 1.23 -9.62 16.71
CA GLU A 543 2.06 -8.44 17.04
C GLU A 543 2.87 -7.91 15.86
N TYR A 544 3.35 -8.79 14.98
CA TYR A 544 4.22 -8.43 13.85
C TYR A 544 3.70 -8.94 12.49
N PRO A 545 2.42 -8.65 12.12
CA PRO A 545 1.83 -9.18 10.89
C PRO A 545 2.60 -8.74 9.63
N GLY A 546 3.16 -7.53 9.62
CA GLY A 546 3.94 -7.02 8.49
C GLY A 546 5.23 -7.81 8.24
N ILE A 547 5.94 -8.20 9.30
CA ILE A 547 7.18 -8.99 9.19
C ILE A 547 6.85 -10.42 8.75
N VAL A 548 5.75 -11.00 9.27
CA VAL A 548 5.29 -12.33 8.85
C VAL A 548 4.96 -12.37 7.36
N ILE A 549 4.29 -11.34 6.83
CA ILE A 549 3.97 -11.25 5.39
C ILE A 549 5.23 -11.10 4.54
N ALA A 550 6.20 -10.30 5.00
CA ALA A 550 7.45 -10.09 4.26
C ALA A 550 8.31 -11.36 4.13
N GLU A 551 8.24 -12.27 5.11
CA GLU A 551 9.03 -13.52 5.15
C GLU A 551 8.22 -14.74 4.65
N GLU A 552 7.40 -14.60 3.60
CA GLU A 552 6.61 -15.71 3.04
C GLU A 552 7.50 -16.89 2.61
N THR A 553 7.04 -18.10 2.95
CA THR A 553 7.75 -19.36 2.66
C THR A 553 7.26 -19.98 1.37
N ILE A 554 8.19 -20.49 0.57
CA ILE A 554 7.85 -21.27 -0.63
C ILE A 554 7.55 -22.71 -0.21
N PRO A 555 6.38 -23.28 -0.54
CA PRO A 555 6.06 -24.67 -0.21
C PRO A 555 7.13 -25.63 -0.72
N GLY A 556 7.58 -26.55 0.14
CA GLY A 556 8.60 -27.54 -0.21
C GLY A 556 10.06 -27.07 -0.11
N ARG A 557 10.32 -25.82 0.34
CA ARG A 557 11.66 -25.36 0.75
C ARG A 557 11.62 -24.80 2.17
N THR A 558 12.67 -25.09 2.93
CA THR A 558 12.87 -24.45 4.24
C THR A 558 13.26 -22.99 4.07
N ILE A 559 12.97 -22.16 5.08
CA ILE A 559 13.38 -20.76 5.08
C ILE A 559 14.91 -20.62 4.99
N ILE A 560 15.66 -21.59 5.55
CA ILE A 560 17.13 -21.65 5.43
C ILE A 560 17.55 -21.82 3.97
N GLU A 561 16.97 -22.79 3.24
CA GLU A 561 17.28 -23.01 1.83
C GLU A 561 16.90 -21.80 0.96
N GLN A 562 15.75 -21.17 1.26
CA GLN A 562 15.29 -19.98 0.56
C GLN A 562 16.27 -18.82 0.75
N LYS A 563 16.68 -18.54 1.99
CA LYS A 563 17.64 -17.48 2.32
C LYS A 563 19.02 -17.75 1.75
N LEU A 564 19.49 -18.99 1.83
CA LEU A 564 20.72 -19.39 1.17
C LEU A 564 20.63 -19.14 -0.35
N SER A 565 19.57 -19.62 -1.02
CA SER A 565 19.36 -19.38 -2.46
C SER A 565 19.41 -17.89 -2.79
N ALA A 566 18.66 -17.06 -2.06
CA ALA A 566 18.67 -15.62 -2.24
C ALA A 566 20.07 -15.00 -2.03
N ALA A 567 20.82 -15.46 -1.03
CA ALA A 567 22.20 -15.01 -0.81
C ALA A 567 23.10 -15.31 -2.03
N LEU A 568 22.96 -16.49 -2.63
CA LEU A 568 23.71 -16.85 -3.84
C LEU A 568 23.31 -15.98 -5.04
N ASP A 569 22.01 -15.78 -5.24
CA ASP A 569 21.49 -14.93 -6.32
C ASP A 569 22.02 -13.49 -6.17
N TYR A 570 22.02 -12.96 -4.94
CA TYR A 570 22.61 -11.66 -4.64
C TYR A 570 24.11 -11.58 -4.91
N ILE A 571 24.87 -12.65 -4.68
CA ILE A 571 26.30 -12.69 -5.06
C ILE A 571 26.46 -12.58 -6.57
N TYR A 572 25.67 -13.31 -7.36
CA TYR A 572 25.72 -13.25 -8.82
C TYR A 572 25.29 -11.89 -9.38
N GLU A 573 24.35 -11.22 -8.71
CA GLU A 573 23.89 -9.88 -9.06
C GLU A 573 24.83 -8.75 -8.57
N GLY A 574 25.91 -9.07 -7.85
CA GLY A 574 26.81 -8.09 -7.25
C GLY A 574 26.26 -7.35 -6.03
N LYS A 575 25.14 -7.82 -5.45
CA LYS A 575 24.47 -7.22 -4.28
C LYS A 575 24.98 -7.84 -2.97
N TYR A 576 26.27 -7.68 -2.71
CA TYR A 576 26.96 -8.40 -1.61
C TYR A 576 26.39 -8.08 -0.21
N ASP A 577 25.98 -6.85 0.08
CA ASP A 577 25.38 -6.51 1.38
C ASP A 577 24.06 -7.26 1.64
N LYS A 578 23.25 -7.44 0.60
CA LYS A 578 22.02 -8.24 0.69
C LYS A 578 22.34 -9.72 0.92
N SER A 579 23.39 -10.23 0.27
CA SER A 579 23.88 -11.58 0.54
C SER A 579 24.35 -11.75 1.99
N VAL A 580 25.12 -10.79 2.53
CA VAL A 580 25.59 -10.84 3.92
C VAL A 580 24.39 -10.90 4.87
N LYS A 581 23.37 -10.06 4.65
CA LYS A 581 22.16 -10.03 5.48
C LYS A 581 21.39 -11.35 5.49
N GLU A 582 21.20 -11.98 4.32
CA GLU A 582 20.53 -13.29 4.25
C GLU A 582 21.37 -14.40 4.88
N CYS A 583 22.70 -14.34 4.78
CA CYS A 583 23.59 -15.26 5.49
C CYS A 583 23.57 -15.04 7.00
N ASP A 584 23.48 -13.79 7.48
CA ASP A 584 23.37 -13.47 8.90
C ASP A 584 22.10 -14.03 9.52
N ASP A 585 20.97 -13.92 8.81
CA ASP A 585 19.73 -14.55 9.23
C ASP A 585 19.87 -16.07 9.34
N VAL A 586 20.53 -16.73 8.38
CA VAL A 586 20.79 -18.17 8.44
C VAL A 586 21.68 -18.51 9.62
N LEU A 587 22.78 -17.78 9.84
CA LEU A 587 23.71 -18.02 10.94
C LEU A 587 23.11 -17.71 12.32
N ALA A 588 22.10 -16.84 12.39
CA ALA A 588 21.35 -16.59 13.60
C ALA A 588 20.49 -17.81 14.02
N LEU A 589 20.07 -18.64 13.06
CA LEU A 589 19.27 -19.85 13.28
C LEU A 589 20.12 -21.13 13.32
N GLU A 590 21.15 -21.19 12.48
CA GLU A 590 22.11 -22.28 12.33
C GLU A 590 23.54 -21.73 12.34
N PRO A 591 24.13 -21.51 13.54
CA PRO A 591 25.45 -20.89 13.70
C PRO A 591 26.60 -21.62 13.00
N ASP A 592 26.41 -22.92 12.72
CA ASP A 592 27.37 -23.83 12.10
C ASP A 592 27.00 -24.15 10.64
N ASN A 593 26.14 -23.35 10.00
CA ASN A 593 25.77 -23.56 8.60
C ASN A 593 26.95 -23.20 7.68
N VAL A 594 27.65 -24.23 7.20
CA VAL A 594 28.83 -24.12 6.32
C VAL A 594 28.52 -23.29 5.07
N MET A 595 27.35 -23.49 4.43
CA MET A 595 27.01 -22.79 3.20
C MET A 595 26.83 -21.29 3.42
N ALA A 596 26.23 -20.90 4.56
CA ALA A 596 26.09 -19.49 4.92
C ALA A 596 27.44 -18.84 5.22
N LEU A 597 28.34 -19.53 5.94
CA LEU A 597 29.70 -19.05 6.18
C LEU A 597 30.47 -18.85 4.87
N LYS A 598 30.39 -19.81 3.95
CA LYS A 598 30.99 -19.74 2.61
C LYS A 598 30.50 -18.52 1.83
N ARG A 599 29.18 -18.37 1.68
CA ARG A 599 28.55 -17.30 0.91
C ARG A 599 28.81 -15.93 1.53
N LYS A 600 28.72 -15.82 2.86
CA LYS A 600 29.07 -14.59 3.59
C LYS A 600 30.53 -14.22 3.42
N GLY A 601 31.45 -15.19 3.49
CA GLY A 601 32.87 -14.99 3.23
C GLY A 601 33.13 -14.50 1.79
N SER A 602 32.47 -15.11 0.80
CA SER A 602 32.57 -14.67 -0.60
C SER A 602 32.01 -13.27 -0.84
N ALA A 603 30.88 -12.93 -0.21
CA ALA A 603 30.32 -11.58 -0.27
C ALA A 603 31.29 -10.55 0.36
N TYR A 604 31.88 -10.85 1.52
CA TYR A 604 32.88 -9.96 2.13
C TYR A 604 34.17 -9.84 1.33
N TYR A 605 34.61 -10.92 0.69
CA TYR A 605 35.76 -10.87 -0.21
C TYR A 605 35.50 -9.91 -1.38
N ALA A 606 34.30 -9.97 -1.97
CA ALA A 606 33.90 -9.08 -3.06
C ALA A 606 33.73 -7.62 -2.60
N LEU A 607 33.34 -7.40 -1.34
CA LEU A 607 33.33 -6.07 -0.69
C LEU A 607 34.72 -5.57 -0.26
N GLY A 608 35.80 -6.29 -0.60
CA GLY A 608 37.18 -5.92 -0.24
C GLY A 608 37.57 -6.23 1.22
N LYS A 609 36.65 -6.75 2.04
CA LYS A 609 36.89 -7.10 3.47
C LYS A 609 37.55 -8.47 3.60
N LYS A 610 38.77 -8.59 3.08
CA LYS A 610 39.51 -9.86 2.95
C LYS A 610 39.83 -10.55 4.29
N THR A 611 40.04 -9.80 5.37
CA THR A 611 40.29 -10.36 6.72
C THR A 611 39.06 -11.09 7.25
N VAL A 612 37.90 -10.43 7.20
CA VAL A 612 36.62 -11.01 7.61
C VAL A 612 36.24 -12.21 6.72
N ALA A 613 36.50 -12.12 5.42
CA ALA A 613 36.29 -13.25 4.50
C ALA A 613 37.13 -14.47 4.89
N LYS A 614 38.41 -14.26 5.22
CA LYS A 614 39.33 -15.31 5.65
C LYS A 614 38.83 -16.00 6.93
N GLU A 615 38.48 -15.25 7.96
CA GLU A 615 37.96 -15.80 9.23
C GLU A 615 36.71 -16.66 9.02
N LEU A 616 35.78 -16.21 8.17
CA LEU A 616 34.55 -16.95 7.86
C LEU A 616 34.82 -18.24 7.09
N TRP A 617 35.77 -18.22 6.15
CA TRP A 617 36.18 -19.40 5.40
C TRP A 617 36.99 -20.38 6.25
N GLU A 618 37.86 -19.91 7.15
CA GLU A 618 38.56 -20.76 8.12
C GLU A 618 37.56 -21.49 9.02
N LYS A 619 36.56 -20.78 9.56
CA LYS A 619 35.46 -21.39 10.32
C LYS A 619 34.67 -22.41 9.49
N ALA A 620 34.42 -22.13 8.21
CA ALA A 620 33.74 -23.07 7.33
C ALA A 620 34.56 -24.34 7.07
N VAL A 621 35.89 -24.24 6.96
CA VAL A 621 36.81 -25.39 6.82
C VAL A 621 36.88 -26.21 8.11
N GLU A 622 36.88 -25.57 9.28
CA GLU A 622 36.83 -26.29 10.57
C GLU A 622 35.59 -27.17 10.67
N LEU A 623 34.44 -26.67 10.20
CA LEU A 623 33.17 -27.40 10.20
C LEU A 623 33.05 -28.43 9.06
N ALA A 624 33.70 -28.19 7.92
CA ALA A 624 33.72 -29.09 6.77
C ALA A 624 35.13 -29.20 6.15
N PRO A 625 36.04 -29.99 6.76
CA PRO A 625 37.44 -30.05 6.33
C PRO A 625 37.64 -30.57 4.90
N ASN A 626 36.68 -31.31 4.34
CA ASN A 626 36.76 -31.90 3.01
C ASN A 626 36.13 -31.02 1.90
N ASP A 627 35.65 -29.81 2.23
CA ASP A 627 35.07 -28.89 1.25
C ASP A 627 36.18 -28.22 0.41
N LEU A 628 36.47 -28.81 -0.75
CA LEU A 628 37.53 -28.36 -1.65
C LEU A 628 37.35 -26.90 -2.12
N GLU A 629 36.11 -26.44 -2.23
CA GLU A 629 35.80 -25.09 -2.73
C GLU A 629 36.30 -24.00 -1.76
N VAL A 630 36.13 -24.21 -0.45
CA VAL A 630 36.59 -23.25 0.57
C VAL A 630 38.11 -23.25 0.71
N GLN A 631 38.72 -24.43 0.60
CA GLN A 631 40.18 -24.55 0.58
C GLN A 631 40.77 -23.77 -0.61
N GLU A 632 40.16 -23.86 -1.79
CA GLU A 632 40.56 -23.06 -2.95
C GLU A 632 40.40 -21.55 -2.71
N PHE A 633 39.33 -21.11 -2.03
CA PHE A 633 39.13 -19.69 -1.69
C PHE A 633 40.26 -19.16 -0.79
N LEU A 634 40.64 -19.92 0.24
CA LEU A 634 41.76 -19.56 1.13
C LEU A 634 43.10 -19.54 0.38
N LEU A 635 43.35 -20.50 -0.51
CA LEU A 635 44.56 -20.54 -1.33
C LEU A 635 44.66 -19.34 -2.29
N LYS A 636 43.55 -18.95 -2.93
CA LYS A 636 43.50 -17.76 -3.82
C LYS A 636 43.76 -16.48 -3.05
N LEU A 637 43.24 -16.37 -1.82
CA LEU A 637 43.47 -15.21 -0.96
C LEU A 637 44.95 -15.06 -0.57
N ASN A 638 45.63 -16.17 -0.28
CA ASN A 638 47.06 -16.18 0.05
C ASN A 638 47.95 -15.87 -1.16
N LYS A 639 47.59 -16.32 -2.37
CA LYS A 639 48.33 -16.02 -3.61
C LYS A 639 48.33 -14.53 -3.97
N ASN A 640 47.24 -13.82 -3.69
CA ASN A 640 47.12 -12.39 -3.96
C ASN A 640 47.71 -11.49 -2.84
N GLY A 641 48.14 -12.08 -1.71
CA GLY A 641 48.77 -11.37 -0.59
C GLY A 641 50.30 -11.46 -0.58
N ASN A 642 50.88 -12.48 -1.23
CA ASN A 642 52.32 -12.55 -1.44
C ASN A 642 52.67 -11.71 -2.67
N GLY A 643 53.09 -10.46 -2.43
CA GLY A 643 53.90 -9.74 -3.39
C GLY A 643 55.05 -10.63 -3.84
N ILE A 644 55.27 -10.64 -5.16
CA ILE A 644 56.49 -11.18 -5.77
C ILE A 644 57.66 -10.49 -5.07
N VAL A 645 58.28 -11.16 -4.11
CA VAL A 645 59.70 -10.97 -3.83
C VAL A 645 60.41 -11.80 -4.89
N LYS A 646 61.27 -11.12 -5.64
CA LYS A 646 62.08 -11.61 -6.77
C LYS A 646 62.54 -13.06 -6.66
#